data_AF-A0A933JW93-F1
#
_entry.id   AF-A0A933JW93-F1
#
_cell.length_a   1.000
_cell.length_b   1.000
_cell.length_c   1.000
_cell.angle_alpha   90.00
_cell.angle_beta   90.00
_cell.angle_gamma   90.00
#
_symmetry.space_group_name_H-M   'P 1'
#
loop_
_entity.id
_entity.type
_entity.pdbx_description
1 polymer ?
#
loop_
_entity_poly.entity_id
_entity_poly.type
_entity_poly.pdbx_seq_one_letter_code
_entity_poly.pdbx_strand_id
1 'polypeptide(L)'
;MCSSLTVFCACEPGTSTSSDGGTPSADGGTGFDDHTVPRIDSRQQLSALSAPGPRPEVKFVIAPFFDSPNVLYMDSATYTLHDEWYWFRLLNGHPVPGDPDTQPVTGLSFSTVEEIKLWAKDKTTLPLDLKWVADGRLYSPRFYTLALSGDDRKFGVGKLITVPALSEPIVRPEMFVFELEYQDSLSARALELFFAALRATLPAEIGDALVWAVRSPNQERLFSELLAQGHPLASKIIRYSDLAVPGEVEVYADGITAGRLRVIRAAKPEDLALARSSDVLLTDFIPDYLPPASGLVTSVPQTPLAHIAVLSRNRGIPNAYLGGLFDNPEIDQLERGYAPVILRARSPDELDLMAITEAQLRAYQGLTQKQPIRVDPIDLSGVPYVFDLASYSFDQVEQLRPVIGGKSAGFLALLDAGVVTTPDRPVAISVRAYAEHLRPLEPTITAMLTDPEFDGPRGSAKIRYLCLEGPADYDLRYASAEDKSSREGFLARHPAGDALGDLVRAGGLRASVRAHPMNPATLEVIRAALQAAFSDYSELQGLRFRSSSNVEDIEGFNGAGLYDSNTGFLHPEAQPDPLDRNNSVEFAIKKTWGSYWSFEAFEERRSELVDHTSGGMGVLVHARFDDALESANGVALFTVLPSNHADESVFELNVQDGAVSVTNPTGDSLPEVDRVTKSTDGTLRIERLAASTLVPAGAHVVSDEELRGLFEQTEAVTRLWLSSVNRAAPASHKRSTLTLDFEVRRVRQGWPRLVEGVPQNPARMIVKQARSLEPGLRNATPEVVGLPIPRDVLARARRVERRICTSPTLVVGLVETYTDPLLRPDMGYWAEPLTASIFVRAVQAIAELGWGAGYTIDLDHTQLAHATHPGLGSGEPWSLDVKPVEGSARARDLRRVQLSADFLARVETSSASYATPLNRCTPDLLYSTPRDYLLDILAQATAGH
;
A
#
# COMPACT_ATOMS: atom_id res chain seq x y z
N MET A 1 9.23 -24.87 28.15
CA MET A 1 10.47 -25.43 28.74
C MET A 1 11.61 -25.21 27.77
N CYS A 2 12.73 -24.74 28.30
CA CYS A 2 13.90 -24.18 27.63
C CYS A 2 14.50 -25.01 26.49
N SER A 3 15.00 -24.30 25.47
CA SER A 3 16.18 -24.72 24.71
C SER A 3 17.23 -23.62 24.81
N SER A 4 18.36 -23.95 25.41
CA SER A 4 19.53 -23.10 25.62
C SER A 4 20.80 -23.95 25.41
N LEU A 5 21.89 -23.28 24.98
CA LEU A 5 23.33 -23.64 25.08
C LEU A 5 24.08 -24.10 23.81
N THR A 6 24.50 -23.12 23.00
CA THR A 6 25.87 -22.56 22.85
C THR A 6 27.17 -23.41 23.05
N VAL A 7 28.13 -23.19 22.11
CA VAL A 7 29.62 -23.01 22.20
C VAL A 7 30.58 -24.07 21.57
N PHE A 8 31.32 -23.56 20.55
CA PHE A 8 32.71 -23.77 20.03
C PHE A 8 33.68 -24.89 20.51
N CYS A 9 34.39 -25.48 19.53
CA CYS A 9 35.87 -25.65 19.44
C CYS A 9 36.25 -26.01 17.98
N ALA A 10 36.99 -25.19 17.23
CA ALA A 10 38.46 -25.10 17.14
C ALA A 10 39.15 -26.25 16.36
N CYS A 11 39.62 -25.95 15.14
CA CYS A 11 40.74 -26.62 14.47
C CYS A 11 41.53 -25.58 13.65
N GLU A 12 42.85 -25.59 13.81
CA GLU A 12 43.85 -24.66 13.25
C GLU A 12 44.50 -25.25 11.95
N PRO A 13 45.44 -24.57 11.27
CA PRO A 13 45.37 -24.23 9.85
C PRO A 13 46.05 -25.26 8.92
N GLY A 14 45.43 -25.55 7.79
CA GLY A 14 46.01 -26.38 6.73
C GLY A 14 45.64 -25.87 5.34
N THR A 15 46.63 -25.25 4.68
CA THR A 15 46.75 -25.03 3.22
C THR A 15 45.50 -24.64 2.43
N SER A 16 45.42 -23.36 2.08
CA SER A 16 44.49 -22.82 1.08
C SER A 16 44.62 -23.54 -0.26
N THR A 17 43.64 -24.37 -0.60
CA THR A 17 43.30 -24.68 -1.99
C THR A 17 42.04 -23.89 -2.33
N SER A 18 42.20 -22.90 -3.20
CA SER A 18 41.10 -22.13 -3.82
C SER A 18 40.08 -23.07 -4.45
N SER A 19 38.81 -22.93 -4.09
CA SER A 19 37.69 -23.51 -4.82
C SER A 19 36.75 -22.40 -5.27
N ASP A 20 37.27 -21.50 -6.10
CA ASP A 20 36.45 -20.62 -6.93
C ASP A 20 35.97 -21.44 -8.13
N GLY A 21 34.68 -21.79 -8.14
CA GLY A 21 34.01 -22.40 -9.27
C GLY A 21 33.71 -21.38 -10.38
N GLY A 22 34.76 -20.71 -10.88
CA GLY A 22 34.64 -19.70 -11.93
C GLY A 22 34.22 -20.29 -13.27
N THR A 23 33.17 -19.71 -13.87
CA THR A 23 32.79 -19.92 -15.27
C THR A 23 33.89 -19.37 -16.20
N PRO A 24 34.35 -20.11 -17.22
CA PRO A 24 35.40 -19.60 -18.11
C PRO A 24 34.90 -18.38 -18.92
N SER A 25 35.60 -17.25 -18.78
CA SER A 25 35.32 -16.01 -19.51
C SER A 25 35.51 -16.18 -21.03
N ALA A 26 34.59 -15.58 -21.81
CA ALA A 26 34.64 -15.55 -23.28
C ALA A 26 35.59 -14.47 -23.85
N ASP A 27 36.38 -13.78 -23.01
CA ASP A 27 37.10 -12.56 -23.40
C ASP A 27 38.47 -12.75 -24.09
N GLY A 28 38.90 -13.98 -24.34
CA GLY A 28 40.18 -14.22 -25.02
C GLY A 28 41.43 -13.90 -24.17
N GLY A 29 41.31 -13.83 -22.84
CA GLY A 29 42.43 -13.80 -21.90
C GLY A 29 42.65 -12.48 -21.17
N THR A 30 41.64 -11.61 -21.04
CA THR A 30 41.74 -10.34 -20.29
C THR A 30 41.36 -10.46 -18.81
N GLY A 31 40.81 -11.60 -18.40
CA GLY A 31 40.46 -11.88 -16.99
C GLY A 31 39.22 -11.14 -16.50
N PHE A 32 38.45 -10.53 -17.40
CA PHE A 32 37.20 -9.85 -17.11
C PHE A 32 36.05 -10.84 -17.22
N ASP A 33 35.28 -10.99 -16.15
CA ASP A 33 34.06 -11.77 -16.15
C ASP A 33 32.90 -10.85 -16.56
N ASP A 34 32.37 -11.09 -17.76
CA ASP A 34 31.18 -10.38 -18.23
C ASP A 34 29.89 -11.13 -17.92
N HIS A 35 29.96 -12.17 -17.09
CA HIS A 35 28.84 -13.01 -16.67
C HIS A 35 28.08 -13.65 -17.84
N THR A 36 28.81 -13.97 -18.91
CA THR A 36 28.30 -14.73 -20.05
C THR A 36 29.10 -16.00 -20.28
N VAL A 37 28.44 -17.02 -20.85
CA VAL A 37 29.10 -18.24 -21.33
C VAL A 37 28.92 -18.40 -22.83
N PRO A 38 29.95 -18.83 -23.59
CA PRO A 38 29.87 -18.94 -25.04
C PRO A 38 29.14 -20.22 -25.52
N ARG A 39 28.93 -21.15 -24.59
CA ARG A 39 28.38 -22.49 -24.86
C ARG A 39 27.71 -23.04 -23.61
N ILE A 40 26.65 -23.82 -23.83
CA ILE A 40 26.02 -24.64 -22.80
C ILE A 40 26.29 -26.10 -23.15
N ASP A 41 27.00 -26.82 -22.28
CA ASP A 41 27.43 -28.20 -22.52
C ASP A 41 26.50 -29.23 -21.88
N SER A 42 25.61 -28.82 -20.98
CA SER A 42 24.68 -29.72 -20.30
C SER A 42 23.39 -29.04 -19.85
N ARG A 43 22.35 -29.84 -19.60
CA ARG A 43 21.10 -29.39 -18.95
C ARG A 43 21.34 -28.73 -17.60
N GLN A 44 22.27 -29.27 -16.80
CA GLN A 44 22.59 -28.72 -15.49
C GLN A 44 23.12 -27.29 -15.59
N GLN A 45 23.97 -27.02 -16.60
CA GLN A 45 24.49 -25.68 -16.87
C GLN A 45 23.39 -24.74 -17.37
N LEU A 46 22.48 -25.23 -18.23
CA LEU A 46 21.29 -24.46 -18.64
C LEU A 46 20.44 -24.05 -17.43
N SER A 47 20.13 -25.00 -16.54
CA SER A 47 19.34 -24.72 -15.33
C SER A 47 20.04 -23.74 -14.38
N ALA A 48 21.37 -23.79 -14.28
CA ALA A 48 22.14 -22.88 -13.42
C ALA A 48 22.14 -21.43 -13.91
N LEU A 49 22.04 -21.20 -15.22
CA LEU A 49 21.98 -19.86 -15.83
C LEU A 49 20.56 -19.29 -15.89
N SER A 50 19.54 -20.13 -15.70
CA SER A 50 18.14 -19.74 -15.84
C SER A 50 17.60 -18.96 -14.64
N ALA A 51 16.72 -18.00 -14.90
CA ALA A 51 15.91 -17.40 -13.85
C ALA A 51 14.95 -18.45 -13.25
N PRO A 52 14.77 -18.49 -11.90
CA PRO A 52 13.79 -19.37 -11.28
C PRO A 52 12.36 -18.94 -11.65
N GLY A 53 11.53 -19.91 -12.01
CA GLY A 53 10.14 -19.67 -12.40
C GLY A 53 9.50 -20.90 -13.05
N PRO A 54 8.18 -20.85 -13.34
CA PRO A 54 7.46 -21.96 -13.97
C PRO A 54 7.98 -22.31 -15.37
N ARG A 55 8.63 -21.35 -16.05
CA ARG A 55 9.33 -21.52 -17.32
C ARG A 55 10.73 -20.91 -17.22
N PRO A 56 11.74 -21.71 -16.82
CA PRO A 56 13.11 -21.23 -16.71
C PRO A 56 13.60 -20.63 -18.04
N GLU A 57 14.16 -19.42 -18.00
CA GLU A 57 14.66 -18.72 -19.18
C GLU A 57 16.12 -18.25 -19.02
N VAL A 58 16.88 -18.28 -20.12
CA VAL A 58 18.24 -17.75 -20.25
C VAL A 58 18.28 -16.78 -21.41
N LYS A 59 18.76 -15.55 -21.19
CA LYS A 59 18.93 -14.56 -22.27
C LYS A 59 20.21 -14.86 -23.04
N PHE A 60 20.23 -14.54 -24.33
CA PHE A 60 21.43 -14.64 -25.14
C PHE A 60 21.61 -13.43 -26.06
N VAL A 61 22.86 -13.15 -26.39
CA VAL A 61 23.27 -12.20 -27.43
C VAL A 61 24.20 -12.91 -28.40
N ILE A 62 23.99 -12.74 -29.70
CA ILE A 62 24.85 -13.23 -30.77
C ILE A 62 25.60 -12.05 -31.35
N ALA A 63 26.91 -11.97 -31.16
CA ALA A 63 27.69 -10.80 -31.50
C ALA A 63 29.13 -11.17 -31.96
N PRO A 64 29.56 -10.78 -33.19
CA PRO A 64 28.77 -10.16 -34.27
C PRO A 64 27.78 -11.15 -34.93
N PHE A 65 26.61 -10.68 -35.39
CA PHE A 65 25.54 -11.58 -35.87
C PHE A 65 25.80 -12.26 -37.23
N PHE A 66 26.20 -11.51 -38.28
CA PHE A 66 26.32 -12.06 -39.63
C PHE A 66 27.71 -12.58 -39.99
N ASP A 67 28.79 -11.94 -39.51
CA ASP A 67 30.15 -12.21 -39.98
C ASP A 67 30.80 -13.41 -39.28
N SER A 68 30.64 -13.50 -37.96
CA SER A 68 31.22 -14.55 -37.11
C SER A 68 30.34 -14.73 -35.87
N PRO A 69 29.15 -15.35 -36.02
CA PRO A 69 28.17 -15.48 -34.95
C PRO A 69 28.77 -16.19 -33.74
N ASN A 70 28.90 -15.45 -32.64
CA ASN A 70 29.31 -15.96 -31.34
C ASN A 70 28.16 -15.75 -30.36
N VAL A 71 27.62 -16.83 -29.81
CA VAL A 71 26.52 -16.78 -28.84
C VAL A 71 27.09 -16.53 -27.45
N LEU A 72 26.49 -15.61 -26.71
CA LEU A 72 26.80 -15.26 -25.33
C LEU A 72 25.54 -15.48 -24.51
N TYR A 73 25.48 -16.58 -23.76
CA TYR A 73 24.39 -16.88 -22.84
C TYR A 73 24.61 -16.12 -21.54
N MET A 74 23.63 -15.35 -21.11
CA MET A 74 23.71 -14.43 -19.99
C MET A 74 23.24 -15.12 -18.71
N ASP A 75 24.00 -14.98 -17.63
CA ASP A 75 23.56 -15.42 -16.31
C ASP A 75 22.36 -14.56 -15.84
N SER A 76 21.21 -15.21 -15.64
CA SER A 76 19.97 -14.53 -15.25
C SER A 76 19.97 -14.04 -13.81
N ALA A 77 20.90 -14.51 -12.97
CA ALA A 77 21.12 -13.94 -11.63
C ALA A 77 21.80 -12.56 -11.71
N THR A 78 22.54 -12.30 -12.80
CA THR A 78 23.28 -11.05 -13.00
C THR A 78 22.55 -10.09 -13.93
N TYR A 79 22.00 -10.58 -15.05
CA TYR A 79 21.34 -9.74 -16.04
C TYR A 79 19.85 -10.04 -16.15
N THR A 80 19.06 -9.00 -15.94
CA THR A 80 17.61 -9.02 -16.18
C THR A 80 17.27 -8.67 -17.62
N LEU A 81 18.06 -7.81 -18.28
CA LEU A 81 17.82 -7.29 -19.63
C LEU A 81 19.08 -7.39 -20.52
N HIS A 82 18.90 -7.51 -21.84
CA HIS A 82 20.01 -7.68 -22.79
C HIS A 82 20.97 -6.49 -22.84
N ASP A 83 20.46 -5.26 -22.72
CA ASP A 83 21.29 -4.06 -22.78
C ASP A 83 22.18 -3.90 -21.54
N GLU A 84 21.86 -4.58 -20.43
CA GLU A 84 22.70 -4.58 -19.22
C GLU A 84 24.08 -5.14 -19.48
N TRP A 85 24.19 -6.25 -20.22
CA TRP A 85 25.48 -6.78 -20.65
C TRP A 85 26.26 -5.77 -21.49
N TYR A 86 25.59 -5.10 -22.43
CA TYR A 86 26.22 -4.16 -23.34
C TYR A 86 26.88 -3.00 -22.59
N TRP A 87 26.13 -2.33 -21.70
CA TRP A 87 26.70 -1.22 -20.95
C TRP A 87 27.56 -1.68 -19.77
N PHE A 88 27.38 -2.88 -19.23
CA PHE A 88 28.26 -3.43 -18.17
C PHE A 88 29.68 -3.58 -18.68
N ARG A 89 29.86 -4.13 -19.90
CA ARG A 89 31.17 -4.21 -20.56
C ARG A 89 31.76 -2.81 -20.80
N LEU A 90 31.00 -1.93 -21.43
CA LEU A 90 31.48 -0.60 -21.82
C LEU A 90 31.85 0.28 -20.62
N LEU A 91 31.07 0.21 -19.53
CA LEU A 91 31.34 0.97 -18.30
C LEU A 91 32.50 0.38 -17.50
N ASN A 92 32.81 -0.90 -17.63
CA ASN A 92 34.01 -1.51 -17.08
C ASN A 92 35.25 -1.32 -17.97
N GLY A 93 35.16 -0.49 -19.02
CA GLY A 93 36.29 -0.22 -19.92
C GLY A 93 36.59 -1.31 -20.93
N HIS A 94 35.68 -2.27 -21.12
CA HIS A 94 35.83 -3.36 -22.07
C HIS A 94 35.02 -3.12 -23.36
N PRO A 95 35.58 -3.43 -24.55
CA PRO A 95 34.85 -3.32 -25.80
C PRO A 95 33.74 -4.37 -25.93
N VAL A 96 32.77 -4.07 -26.79
CA VAL A 96 31.68 -4.97 -27.17
C VAL A 96 31.99 -5.61 -28.52
N PRO A 97 32.05 -6.95 -28.62
CA PRO A 97 32.21 -7.64 -29.90
C PRO A 97 31.11 -7.24 -30.88
N GLY A 98 31.47 -6.85 -32.11
CA GLY A 98 30.50 -6.47 -33.15
C GLY A 98 30.08 -4.98 -33.16
N ASP A 99 30.53 -4.18 -32.19
CA ASP A 99 30.34 -2.71 -32.19
C ASP A 99 31.67 -1.98 -31.95
N PRO A 100 32.54 -1.89 -32.98
CA PRO A 100 33.83 -1.20 -32.86
C PRO A 100 33.70 0.32 -32.70
N ASP A 101 32.53 0.88 -32.97
CA ASP A 101 32.30 2.32 -33.01
C ASP A 101 32.08 2.91 -31.61
N THR A 102 31.62 2.10 -30.65
CA THR A 102 31.38 2.56 -29.28
C THR A 102 32.63 2.41 -28.42
N GLN A 103 33.18 3.53 -27.99
CA GLN A 103 34.37 3.55 -27.14
C GLN A 103 34.00 3.23 -25.67
N PRO A 104 34.69 2.27 -25.03
CA PRO A 104 34.49 1.98 -23.61
C PRO A 104 34.85 3.18 -22.72
N VAL A 105 34.18 3.29 -21.58
CA VAL A 105 34.47 4.32 -20.58
C VAL A 105 35.68 3.88 -19.76
N THR A 106 36.70 4.73 -19.70
CA THR A 106 37.93 4.44 -18.97
C THR A 106 37.86 4.93 -17.52
N GLY A 107 38.53 4.21 -16.60
CA GLY A 107 38.66 4.62 -15.20
C GLY A 107 37.48 4.26 -14.29
N LEU A 108 36.54 3.45 -14.77
CA LEU A 108 35.44 2.90 -14.00
C LEU A 108 35.58 1.37 -13.89
N SER A 109 35.10 0.81 -12.78
CA SER A 109 35.05 -0.63 -12.55
C SER A 109 33.92 -0.94 -11.57
N PHE A 110 33.10 -1.93 -11.91
CA PHE A 110 31.91 -2.35 -11.17
C PHE A 110 31.85 -3.86 -11.15
N SER A 111 31.47 -4.42 -10.01
CA SER A 111 31.30 -5.86 -9.82
C SER A 111 29.87 -6.32 -10.13
N THR A 112 28.89 -5.42 -10.14
CA THR A 112 27.48 -5.77 -10.43
C THR A 112 26.75 -4.70 -11.25
N VAL A 113 25.65 -5.11 -11.89
CA VAL A 113 24.70 -4.24 -12.59
C VAL A 113 24.06 -3.23 -11.62
N GLU A 114 23.77 -3.66 -10.39
CA GLU A 114 23.17 -2.84 -9.33
C GLU A 114 24.11 -1.71 -8.88
N GLU A 115 25.42 -1.96 -8.79
CA GLU A 115 26.42 -0.92 -8.52
C GLU A 115 26.43 0.15 -9.61
N ILE A 116 26.30 -0.24 -10.88
CA ILE A 116 26.20 0.70 -11.99
C ILE A 116 24.91 1.52 -11.88
N LYS A 117 23.78 0.90 -11.56
CA LYS A 117 22.50 1.59 -11.37
C LYS A 117 22.58 2.61 -10.23
N LEU A 118 23.20 2.26 -9.11
CA LEU A 118 23.44 3.17 -7.99
C LEU A 118 24.37 4.31 -8.40
N TRP A 119 25.51 4.00 -9.00
CA TRP A 119 26.45 5.00 -9.50
C TRP A 119 25.81 5.96 -10.50
N ALA A 120 24.93 5.47 -11.36
CA ALA A 120 24.22 6.25 -12.38
C ALA A 120 23.14 7.19 -11.78
N LYS A 121 22.55 6.87 -10.62
CA LYS A 121 21.55 7.73 -9.95
C LYS A 121 22.17 9.06 -9.48
N ASP A 122 23.44 9.03 -9.11
CA ASP A 122 24.17 10.20 -8.61
C ASP A 122 24.80 11.06 -9.73
N LYS A 123 24.52 10.76 -11.00
CA LYS A 123 25.07 11.52 -12.14
C LYS A 123 24.04 12.47 -12.73
N THR A 124 24.43 13.73 -12.90
CA THR A 124 23.67 14.73 -13.65
C THR A 124 23.65 14.45 -15.15
N THR A 125 24.65 13.74 -15.67
CA THR A 125 24.78 13.32 -17.07
C THR A 125 25.42 11.95 -17.12
N LEU A 126 24.81 11.02 -17.86
CA LEU A 126 25.31 9.66 -18.02
C LEU A 126 26.23 9.57 -19.25
N PRO A 127 27.32 8.78 -19.20
CA PRO A 127 28.14 8.52 -20.37
C PRO A 127 27.44 7.55 -21.33
N LEU A 128 28.06 7.33 -22.49
CA LEU A 128 27.47 6.57 -23.60
C LEU A 128 26.15 7.22 -24.04
N ASP A 129 25.15 6.42 -24.39
CA ASP A 129 23.79 6.86 -24.72
C ASP A 129 22.78 6.54 -23.61
N LEU A 130 23.27 6.23 -22.41
CA LEU A 130 22.46 5.78 -21.28
C LEU A 130 21.51 6.88 -20.81
N LYS A 131 20.28 6.48 -20.53
CA LYS A 131 19.28 7.35 -19.93
C LYS A 131 18.36 6.59 -18.99
N TRP A 132 17.86 7.29 -17.99
CA TRP A 132 16.76 6.81 -17.18
C TRP A 132 15.45 6.95 -17.94
N VAL A 133 14.63 5.91 -17.93
CA VAL A 133 13.25 5.94 -18.42
C VAL A 133 12.26 5.92 -17.25
N ALA A 134 10.99 6.22 -17.53
CA ALA A 134 9.99 6.59 -16.51
C ALA A 134 9.69 5.50 -15.45
N ASP A 135 10.08 4.25 -15.69
CA ASP A 135 9.96 3.10 -14.80
C ASP A 135 11.19 2.89 -13.90
N GLY A 136 12.17 3.80 -13.94
CA GLY A 136 13.41 3.69 -13.16
C GLY A 136 14.43 2.71 -13.75
N ARG A 137 14.29 2.32 -15.03
CA ARG A 137 15.28 1.52 -15.76
C ARG A 137 16.37 2.39 -16.40
N LEU A 138 17.62 1.94 -16.33
CA LEU A 138 18.74 2.47 -17.10
C LEU A 138 18.76 1.80 -18.48
N TYR A 139 18.71 2.60 -19.54
CA TYR A 139 18.40 2.12 -20.89
C TYR A 139 19.40 2.64 -21.94
N SER A 140 19.85 1.77 -22.85
CA SER A 140 20.67 2.13 -24.03
C SER A 140 19.86 2.02 -25.35
N PRO A 141 19.38 3.14 -25.92
CA PRO A 141 18.74 3.17 -27.24
C PRO A 141 19.58 2.58 -28.38
N ARG A 142 20.89 2.78 -28.34
CA ARG A 142 21.85 2.36 -29.35
C ARG A 142 21.95 0.84 -29.40
N PHE A 143 22.01 0.17 -28.26
CA PHE A 143 22.03 -1.30 -28.22
C PHE A 143 20.87 -1.90 -29.01
N TYR A 144 19.64 -1.46 -28.74
CA TYR A 144 18.46 -1.96 -29.44
C TYR A 144 18.40 -1.53 -30.91
N THR A 145 18.96 -0.36 -31.25
CA THR A 145 19.14 0.04 -32.65
C THR A 145 20.06 -0.96 -33.37
N LEU A 146 21.18 -1.33 -32.76
CA LEU A 146 22.14 -2.29 -33.33
C LEU A 146 21.57 -3.71 -33.39
N ALA A 147 20.69 -4.09 -32.45
CA ALA A 147 20.12 -5.43 -32.36
C ALA A 147 18.88 -5.64 -33.26
N LEU A 148 18.06 -4.60 -33.48
CA LEU A 148 16.72 -4.73 -34.09
C LEU A 148 16.60 -4.08 -35.49
N SER A 149 17.71 -3.71 -36.13
CA SER A 149 17.73 -3.09 -37.47
C SER A 149 17.62 -4.08 -38.64
N GLY A 150 16.77 -5.11 -38.54
CA GLY A 150 16.54 -6.06 -39.63
C GLY A 150 17.82 -6.77 -40.07
N ASP A 151 18.09 -6.81 -41.38
CA ASP A 151 19.32 -7.44 -41.93
C ASP A 151 20.59 -6.58 -41.77
N ASP A 152 20.46 -5.34 -41.29
CA ASP A 152 21.62 -4.47 -40.98
C ASP A 152 22.09 -4.61 -39.52
N ARG A 153 21.44 -5.48 -38.74
CA ARG A 153 21.75 -5.69 -37.31
C ARG A 153 23.20 -6.13 -37.09
N LYS A 154 23.77 -5.68 -35.98
CA LYS A 154 25.07 -6.14 -35.46
C LYS A 154 24.93 -7.27 -34.46
N PHE A 155 23.81 -7.31 -33.74
CA PHE A 155 23.54 -8.30 -32.69
C PHE A 155 22.27 -9.10 -33.00
N GLY A 156 22.28 -10.38 -32.67
CA GLY A 156 21.05 -11.18 -32.55
C GLY A 156 20.68 -11.32 -31.08
N VAL A 157 19.49 -10.90 -30.67
CA VAL A 157 19.09 -10.93 -29.26
C VAL A 157 17.85 -11.77 -29.07
N GLY A 158 17.83 -12.56 -27.99
CA GLY A 158 16.69 -13.40 -27.67
C GLY A 158 16.83 -14.09 -26.33
N LYS A 159 15.93 -15.02 -26.06
CA LYS A 159 15.99 -15.85 -24.86
C LYS A 159 15.64 -17.30 -25.19
N LEU A 160 16.28 -18.22 -24.51
CA LEU A 160 15.99 -19.65 -24.51
C LEU A 160 15.10 -19.95 -23.30
N ILE A 161 14.04 -20.71 -23.52
CA ILE A 161 13.01 -21.07 -22.55
C ILE A 161 12.91 -22.57 -22.50
N THR A 162 12.96 -23.11 -21.30
CA THR A 162 12.64 -24.52 -21.05
C THR A 162 11.19 -24.61 -20.64
N VAL A 163 10.37 -25.26 -21.45
CA VAL A 163 9.00 -25.60 -21.09
C VAL A 163 9.04 -27.02 -20.51
N PRO A 164 8.85 -27.18 -19.18
CA PRO A 164 9.00 -28.48 -18.54
C PRO A 164 7.97 -29.49 -19.08
N ALA A 165 8.36 -30.76 -19.05
CA ALA A 165 7.44 -31.85 -19.33
C ALA A 165 6.32 -31.87 -18.29
N LEU A 166 5.08 -32.12 -18.74
CA LEU A 166 3.96 -32.42 -17.87
C LEU A 166 3.68 -33.92 -17.90
N SER A 167 3.40 -34.47 -16.72
CA SER A 167 2.92 -35.84 -16.52
C SER A 167 1.47 -35.80 -16.05
N GLU A 168 0.79 -36.95 -16.04
CA GLU A 168 -0.67 -37.07 -15.86
C GLU A 168 -1.28 -36.11 -14.81
N PRO A 169 -2.49 -35.55 -15.05
CA PRO A 169 -3.44 -35.93 -16.10
C PRO A 169 -3.19 -35.27 -17.47
N ILE A 170 -2.22 -34.36 -17.56
CA ILE A 170 -1.91 -33.59 -18.77
C ILE A 170 -0.52 -34.00 -19.28
N VAL A 171 -0.43 -34.58 -20.49
CA VAL A 171 0.84 -35.06 -21.04
C VAL A 171 1.36 -34.09 -22.10
N ARG A 172 2.51 -33.45 -21.81
CA ARG A 172 3.27 -32.62 -22.76
C ARG A 172 4.74 -32.98 -22.65
N PRO A 173 5.45 -33.33 -23.75
CA PRO A 173 6.89 -33.50 -23.69
C PRO A 173 7.57 -32.17 -23.35
N GLU A 174 8.76 -32.24 -22.75
CA GLU A 174 9.59 -31.06 -22.56
C GLU A 174 9.88 -30.39 -23.92
N MET A 175 9.83 -29.05 -23.96
CA MET A 175 10.14 -28.28 -25.15
C MET A 175 11.23 -27.26 -24.87
N PHE A 176 12.10 -27.07 -25.86
CA PHE A 176 13.12 -26.03 -25.85
C PHE A 176 12.74 -24.98 -26.89
N VAL A 177 12.37 -23.81 -26.39
CA VAL A 177 11.82 -22.73 -27.21
C VAL A 177 12.80 -21.56 -27.14
N PHE A 178 13.10 -20.91 -28.26
CA PHE A 178 13.71 -19.58 -28.18
C PHE A 178 12.77 -18.51 -28.72
N GLU A 179 12.96 -17.31 -28.21
CA GLU A 179 12.15 -16.14 -28.50
C GLU A 179 13.02 -14.96 -28.88
N LEU A 180 12.57 -14.22 -29.88
CA LEU A 180 13.19 -12.97 -30.32
C LEU A 180 12.32 -11.80 -29.89
N GLU A 181 12.92 -10.62 -29.69
CA GLU A 181 12.23 -9.40 -29.26
C GLU A 181 10.95 -9.12 -30.07
N TYR A 182 9.90 -8.62 -29.42
CA TYR A 182 8.58 -8.44 -30.07
C TYR A 182 8.67 -7.54 -31.32
N GLN A 183 9.48 -6.48 -31.23
CA GLN A 183 9.70 -5.54 -32.32
C GLN A 183 10.62 -6.08 -33.43
N ASP A 184 11.23 -7.26 -33.25
CA ASP A 184 12.18 -7.81 -34.20
C ASP A 184 11.49 -8.15 -35.53
N SER A 185 11.97 -7.52 -36.60
CA SER A 185 11.56 -7.75 -37.98
C SER A 185 12.70 -8.45 -38.72
N LEU A 186 12.62 -9.77 -38.83
CA LEU A 186 13.69 -10.61 -39.37
C LEU A 186 13.38 -11.18 -40.76
N SER A 187 14.44 -11.49 -41.51
CA SER A 187 14.38 -12.25 -42.76
C SER A 187 14.49 -13.76 -42.49
N ALA A 188 14.14 -14.59 -43.47
CA ALA A 188 14.37 -16.03 -43.42
C ALA A 188 15.84 -16.38 -43.15
N ARG A 189 16.77 -15.66 -43.80
CA ARG A 189 18.22 -15.81 -43.63
C ARG A 189 18.66 -15.50 -42.19
N ALA A 190 18.14 -14.45 -41.58
CA ALA A 190 18.44 -14.13 -40.19
C ALA A 190 17.93 -15.24 -39.24
N LEU A 191 16.74 -15.78 -39.48
CA LEU A 191 16.20 -16.89 -38.69
C LEU A 191 17.07 -18.15 -38.78
N GLU A 192 17.54 -18.50 -39.98
CA GLU A 192 18.48 -19.61 -40.19
C GLU A 192 19.76 -19.45 -39.38
N LEU A 193 20.30 -18.23 -39.30
CA LEU A 193 21.50 -17.93 -38.52
C LEU A 193 21.27 -18.07 -37.02
N PHE A 194 20.12 -17.64 -36.49
CA PHE A 194 19.77 -17.90 -35.09
C PHE A 194 19.74 -19.40 -34.78
N PHE A 195 19.04 -20.20 -35.59
CA PHE A 195 19.00 -21.65 -35.40
C PHE A 195 20.39 -22.28 -35.49
N ALA A 196 21.19 -21.89 -36.49
CA ALA A 196 22.53 -22.43 -36.68
C ALA A 196 23.47 -22.11 -35.51
N ALA A 197 23.48 -20.86 -35.04
CA ALA A 197 24.33 -20.40 -33.96
C ALA A 197 23.95 -21.04 -32.60
N LEU A 198 22.65 -21.08 -32.29
CA LEU A 198 22.16 -21.73 -31.06
C LEU A 198 22.44 -23.23 -31.08
N ARG A 199 22.12 -23.91 -32.19
CA ARG A 199 22.35 -25.37 -32.31
C ARG A 199 23.83 -25.75 -32.20
N ALA A 200 24.75 -24.91 -32.66
CA ALA A 200 26.19 -25.15 -32.55
C ALA A 200 26.73 -25.04 -31.11
N THR A 201 26.03 -24.31 -30.25
CA THR A 201 26.46 -23.94 -28.88
C THR A 201 25.60 -24.55 -27.77
N LEU A 202 24.56 -25.32 -28.13
CA LEU A 202 23.72 -26.09 -27.21
C LEU A 202 24.06 -27.59 -27.27
N PRO A 203 23.67 -28.38 -26.24
CA PRO A 203 23.71 -29.83 -26.31
C PRO A 203 22.85 -30.34 -27.47
N ALA A 204 23.26 -31.43 -28.13
CA ALA A 204 22.60 -31.91 -29.35
C ALA A 204 21.11 -32.20 -29.13
N GLU A 205 20.75 -32.76 -27.97
CA GLU A 205 19.37 -33.04 -27.59
C GLU A 205 18.49 -31.78 -27.43
N ILE A 206 19.09 -30.65 -27.08
CA ILE A 206 18.39 -29.35 -26.95
C ILE A 206 18.37 -28.66 -28.31
N GLY A 207 19.52 -28.55 -28.97
CA GLY A 207 19.68 -27.86 -30.26
C GLY A 207 18.86 -28.51 -31.39
N ASP A 208 18.73 -29.84 -31.40
CA ASP A 208 17.93 -30.55 -32.40
C ASP A 208 16.42 -30.42 -32.14
N ALA A 209 16.02 -30.32 -30.87
CA ALA A 209 14.63 -30.15 -30.43
C ALA A 209 14.17 -28.68 -30.42
N LEU A 210 15.10 -27.74 -30.62
CA LEU A 210 14.85 -26.30 -30.54
C LEU A 210 13.76 -25.87 -31.52
N VAL A 211 12.82 -25.07 -31.04
CA VAL A 211 11.79 -24.40 -31.85
C VAL A 211 11.79 -22.90 -31.58
N TRP A 212 11.32 -22.12 -32.56
CA TRP A 212 11.14 -20.68 -32.43
C TRP A 212 9.68 -20.35 -32.14
N ALA A 213 9.40 -19.57 -31.09
CA ALA A 213 8.06 -19.07 -30.83
C ALA A 213 7.83 -17.68 -31.45
N VAL A 214 6.80 -17.60 -32.30
CA VAL A 214 6.33 -16.35 -32.90
C VAL A 214 5.62 -15.50 -31.86
N ARG A 215 5.98 -14.22 -31.77
CA ARG A 215 5.42 -13.29 -30.77
C ARG A 215 4.80 -12.03 -31.35
N SER A 216 5.02 -11.69 -32.63
CA SER A 216 4.52 -10.44 -33.20
C SER A 216 3.97 -10.58 -34.62
N PRO A 217 3.15 -9.63 -35.11
CA PRO A 217 2.60 -9.68 -36.47
C PRO A 217 3.65 -9.74 -37.59
N ASN A 218 4.83 -9.13 -37.39
CA ASN A 218 5.92 -9.21 -38.36
C ASN A 218 6.54 -10.61 -38.42
N GLN A 219 6.70 -11.25 -37.28
CA GLN A 219 7.20 -12.61 -37.16
C GLN A 219 6.18 -13.63 -37.71
N GLU A 220 4.88 -13.41 -37.47
CA GLU A 220 3.79 -14.23 -38.00
C GLU A 220 3.71 -14.15 -39.53
N ARG A 221 4.00 -12.97 -40.11
CA ARG A 221 4.11 -12.81 -41.56
C ARG A 221 5.24 -13.66 -42.13
N LEU A 222 6.43 -13.60 -41.53
CA LEU A 222 7.56 -14.44 -41.93
C LEU A 222 7.21 -15.93 -41.81
N PHE A 223 6.58 -16.35 -40.72
CA PHE A 223 6.17 -17.75 -40.56
C PHE A 223 5.20 -18.18 -41.68
N SER A 224 4.21 -17.35 -41.99
CA SER A 224 3.25 -17.61 -43.07
C SER A 224 3.94 -17.72 -44.43
N GLU A 225 4.93 -16.86 -44.71
CA GLU A 225 5.74 -16.91 -45.93
C GLU A 225 6.57 -18.21 -46.02
N LEU A 226 7.26 -18.58 -44.94
CA LEU A 226 8.05 -19.81 -44.87
C LEU A 226 7.17 -21.06 -45.06
N LEU A 227 5.98 -21.07 -44.45
CA LEU A 227 5.02 -22.15 -44.59
C LEU A 227 4.51 -22.27 -46.03
N ALA A 228 4.15 -21.15 -46.66
CA ALA A 228 3.69 -21.11 -48.05
C ALA A 228 4.78 -21.56 -49.04
N GLN A 229 6.05 -21.29 -48.72
CA GLN A 229 7.21 -21.69 -49.54
C GLN A 229 7.66 -23.14 -49.27
N GLY A 230 7.04 -23.85 -48.32
CA GLY A 230 7.47 -25.19 -47.92
C GLY A 230 8.88 -25.21 -47.31
N HIS A 231 9.32 -24.12 -46.69
CA HIS A 231 10.65 -23.97 -46.15
C HIS A 231 10.89 -24.95 -44.98
N PRO A 232 12.06 -25.62 -44.87
CA PRO A 232 12.31 -26.63 -43.82
C PRO A 232 12.11 -26.10 -42.39
N LEU A 233 12.45 -24.83 -42.16
CA LEU A 233 12.27 -24.19 -40.86
C LEU A 233 10.79 -24.05 -40.45
N ALA A 234 9.82 -24.08 -41.36
CA ALA A 234 8.40 -23.96 -40.98
C ALA A 234 7.97 -25.03 -39.97
N SER A 235 8.60 -26.21 -40.00
CA SER A 235 8.37 -27.30 -39.03
C SER A 235 8.98 -27.08 -37.64
N LYS A 236 9.78 -26.02 -37.48
CA LYS A 236 10.49 -25.62 -36.25
C LYS A 236 9.94 -24.33 -35.65
N ILE A 237 8.78 -23.89 -36.11
CA ILE A 237 8.14 -22.64 -35.66
C ILE A 237 6.83 -22.99 -34.97
N ILE A 238 6.62 -22.41 -33.80
CA ILE A 238 5.39 -22.57 -33.01
C ILE A 238 4.79 -21.20 -32.71
N ARG A 239 3.48 -21.17 -32.43
CA ARG A 239 2.78 -20.05 -31.82
C ARG A 239 2.62 -20.28 -30.33
N TYR A 240 2.38 -19.22 -29.58
CA TYR A 240 2.06 -19.32 -28.16
C TYR A 240 0.78 -20.11 -27.87
N SER A 241 -0.18 -20.09 -28.79
CA SER A 241 -1.36 -20.97 -28.73
C SER A 241 -0.99 -22.44 -28.73
N ASP A 242 0.12 -22.82 -29.37
CA ASP A 242 0.58 -24.20 -29.46
C ASP A 242 1.25 -24.66 -28.15
N LEU A 243 1.56 -23.72 -27.25
CA LEU A 243 2.02 -23.98 -25.89
C LEU A 243 0.87 -24.19 -24.91
N ALA A 244 -0.36 -23.86 -25.29
CA ALA A 244 -1.50 -23.94 -24.39
C ALA A 244 -1.95 -25.40 -24.23
N VAL A 245 -1.99 -25.89 -22.99
CA VAL A 245 -2.42 -27.26 -22.71
C VAL A 245 -3.75 -27.27 -21.94
N PRO A 246 -4.81 -27.91 -22.47
CA PRO A 246 -6.10 -27.99 -21.79
C PRO A 246 -5.99 -28.44 -20.33
N GLY A 247 -6.49 -27.61 -19.40
CA GLY A 247 -6.46 -27.82 -17.96
C GLY A 247 -5.22 -27.29 -17.22
N GLU A 248 -4.17 -26.84 -17.91
CA GLU A 248 -3.00 -26.21 -17.27
C GLU A 248 -3.36 -24.83 -16.72
N VAL A 249 -2.98 -24.53 -15.48
CA VAL A 249 -3.19 -23.23 -14.83
C VAL A 249 -1.85 -22.61 -14.45
N GLU A 250 -1.72 -21.31 -14.69
CA GLU A 250 -0.57 -20.52 -14.22
C GLU A 250 -1.06 -19.16 -13.72
N VAL A 251 -0.74 -18.80 -12.48
CA VAL A 251 -1.18 -17.54 -11.87
C VAL A 251 -0.08 -16.49 -11.94
N TYR A 252 -0.40 -15.34 -12.54
CA TYR A 252 0.51 -14.21 -12.69
C TYR A 252 0.25 -13.11 -11.65
N ALA A 253 -0.98 -12.97 -11.15
CA ALA A 253 -1.31 -12.08 -10.04
C ALA A 253 -2.36 -12.72 -9.12
N ASP A 254 -2.02 -12.85 -7.84
CA ASP A 254 -2.91 -13.35 -6.81
C ASP A 254 -4.10 -12.41 -6.57
N GLY A 255 -5.24 -12.99 -6.19
CA GLY A 255 -6.36 -12.21 -5.69
C GLY A 255 -7.68 -12.97 -5.72
N ILE A 256 -8.72 -12.33 -5.20
CA ILE A 256 -10.09 -12.78 -5.34
C ILE A 256 -10.98 -11.58 -5.65
N THR A 257 -11.88 -11.75 -6.61
CA THR A 257 -12.79 -10.71 -7.06
C THR A 257 -14.12 -11.33 -7.47
N ALA A 258 -15.15 -10.49 -7.59
CA ALA A 258 -16.40 -10.87 -8.23
C ALA A 258 -16.82 -9.79 -9.22
N GLY A 259 -17.33 -10.23 -10.35
CA GLY A 259 -17.69 -9.35 -11.47
C GLY A 259 -18.57 -10.07 -12.46
N ARG A 260 -18.83 -9.45 -13.61
CA ARG A 260 -19.58 -10.10 -14.70
C ARG A 260 -18.62 -10.68 -15.72
N LEU A 261 -18.87 -11.92 -16.13
CA LEU A 261 -18.04 -12.59 -17.11
C LEU A 261 -18.20 -11.95 -18.49
N ARG A 262 -17.08 -11.57 -19.11
CA ARG A 262 -17.04 -11.08 -20.49
C ARG A 262 -15.93 -11.79 -21.25
N VAL A 263 -16.29 -12.47 -22.33
CA VAL A 263 -15.33 -13.10 -23.23
C VAL A 263 -14.97 -12.12 -24.34
N ILE A 264 -13.68 -11.95 -24.62
CA ILE A 264 -13.18 -11.19 -25.76
C ILE A 264 -12.33 -12.12 -26.62
N ARG A 265 -12.67 -12.23 -27.91
CA ARG A 265 -12.00 -13.12 -28.85
C ARG A 265 -11.00 -12.35 -29.72
N ALA A 266 -9.92 -12.98 -30.12
CA ALA A 266 -8.87 -12.43 -31.00
C ALA A 266 -9.42 -12.03 -32.38
N ALA A 267 -10.56 -12.60 -32.79
CA ALA A 267 -11.27 -12.22 -34.01
C ALA A 267 -11.94 -10.84 -33.94
N LYS A 268 -12.12 -10.28 -32.73
CA LYS A 268 -12.73 -8.96 -32.47
C LYS A 268 -12.04 -8.26 -31.29
N PRO A 269 -10.74 -7.95 -31.39
CA PRO A 269 -9.98 -7.35 -30.29
C PRO A 269 -10.50 -5.96 -29.90
N GLU A 270 -11.23 -5.26 -30.78
CA GLU A 270 -11.88 -3.98 -30.50
C GLU A 270 -12.93 -4.06 -29.38
N ASP A 271 -13.50 -5.24 -29.11
CA ASP A 271 -14.48 -5.44 -28.03
C ASP A 271 -13.85 -5.24 -26.63
N LEU A 272 -12.52 -5.22 -26.52
CA LEU A 272 -11.80 -4.82 -25.29
C LEU A 272 -12.24 -3.43 -24.81
N ALA A 273 -12.60 -2.51 -25.71
CA ALA A 273 -13.04 -1.16 -25.37
C ALA A 273 -14.42 -1.13 -24.67
N LEU A 274 -15.18 -2.23 -24.72
CA LEU A 274 -16.49 -2.36 -24.07
C LEU A 274 -16.40 -2.85 -22.62
N ALA A 275 -15.20 -3.25 -22.17
CA ALA A 275 -14.98 -3.75 -20.82
C ALA A 275 -15.21 -2.66 -19.76
N ARG A 276 -15.77 -3.08 -18.61
CA ARG A 276 -16.02 -2.22 -17.46
C ARG A 276 -15.12 -2.62 -16.31
N SER A 277 -14.88 -1.69 -15.38
CA SER A 277 -14.11 -1.95 -14.15
C SER A 277 -14.68 -3.10 -13.29
N SER A 278 -15.94 -3.47 -13.48
CA SER A 278 -16.63 -4.59 -12.81
C SER A 278 -16.61 -5.91 -13.59
N ASP A 279 -16.00 -5.97 -14.77
CA ASP A 279 -15.99 -7.16 -15.61
C ASP A 279 -14.82 -8.09 -15.23
N VAL A 280 -15.05 -9.41 -15.31
CA VAL A 280 -14.00 -10.42 -15.30
C VAL A 280 -13.80 -10.85 -16.75
N LEU A 281 -12.60 -10.60 -17.28
CA LEU A 281 -12.32 -10.80 -18.69
C LEU A 281 -11.73 -12.19 -18.95
N LEU A 282 -12.28 -12.88 -19.94
CA LEU A 282 -11.70 -14.10 -20.51
C LEU A 282 -11.25 -13.80 -21.94
N THR A 283 -10.00 -14.11 -22.30
CA THR A 283 -9.49 -13.84 -23.65
C THR A 283 -8.75 -15.04 -24.24
N ASP A 284 -8.87 -15.27 -25.56
CA ASP A 284 -8.12 -16.32 -26.28
C ASP A 284 -6.77 -15.85 -26.85
N PHE A 285 -6.39 -14.64 -26.49
CA PHE A 285 -5.12 -13.99 -26.82
C PHE A 285 -4.62 -13.18 -25.62
N ILE A 286 -3.38 -12.70 -25.70
CA ILE A 286 -2.82 -11.75 -24.73
C ILE A 286 -3.15 -10.33 -25.23
N PRO A 287 -3.96 -9.53 -24.51
CA PRO A 287 -4.23 -8.15 -24.91
C PRO A 287 -2.99 -7.25 -24.86
N ASP A 288 -2.83 -6.35 -25.83
CA ASP A 288 -1.75 -5.35 -25.84
C ASP A 288 -1.88 -4.30 -24.72
N TYR A 289 -3.11 -4.10 -24.22
CA TYR A 289 -3.40 -3.25 -23.07
C TYR A 289 -4.51 -3.88 -22.21
N LEU A 290 -4.51 -3.56 -20.92
CA LEU A 290 -5.55 -4.00 -19.98
C LEU A 290 -6.61 -2.90 -19.80
N PRO A 291 -7.82 -3.03 -20.36
CA PRO A 291 -8.91 -2.08 -20.12
C PRO A 291 -9.31 -2.09 -18.63
N PRO A 292 -10.18 -1.16 -18.17
CA PRO A 292 -10.78 -1.27 -16.84
C PRO A 292 -11.45 -2.64 -16.68
N ALA A 293 -10.99 -3.42 -15.71
CA ALA A 293 -11.47 -4.77 -15.42
C ALA A 293 -11.21 -5.11 -13.95
N SER A 294 -11.97 -6.06 -13.43
CA SER A 294 -11.85 -6.58 -12.06
C SER A 294 -11.00 -7.85 -11.96
N GLY A 295 -10.71 -8.51 -13.09
CA GLY A 295 -9.84 -9.68 -13.21
C GLY A 295 -9.64 -10.11 -14.68
N LEU A 296 -8.61 -10.91 -14.95
CA LEU A 296 -8.25 -11.40 -16.29
C LEU A 296 -7.89 -12.90 -16.26
N VAL A 297 -8.41 -13.66 -17.22
CA VAL A 297 -7.93 -15.02 -17.52
C VAL A 297 -7.67 -15.15 -19.02
N THR A 298 -6.47 -15.58 -19.39
CA THR A 298 -6.09 -15.84 -20.80
C THR A 298 -6.11 -17.34 -21.10
N SER A 299 -6.52 -17.75 -22.30
CA SER A 299 -6.38 -19.15 -22.76
C SER A 299 -5.03 -19.46 -23.37
N VAL A 300 -4.14 -18.47 -23.39
CA VAL A 300 -2.74 -18.58 -23.82
C VAL A 300 -1.83 -18.14 -22.68
N PRO A 301 -0.71 -18.83 -22.46
CA PRO A 301 0.20 -18.52 -21.35
C PRO A 301 0.88 -17.17 -21.55
N GLN A 302 1.11 -16.45 -20.46
CA GLN A 302 1.79 -15.15 -20.41
C GLN A 302 3.23 -15.34 -19.94
N THR A 303 4.05 -14.29 -20.05
CA THR A 303 5.35 -14.26 -19.36
C THR A 303 5.20 -13.53 -18.02
N PRO A 304 5.96 -13.90 -16.96
CA PRO A 304 5.84 -13.26 -15.64
C PRO A 304 6.06 -11.73 -15.62
N LEU A 305 6.75 -11.21 -16.63
CA LEU A 305 7.05 -9.78 -16.84
C LEU A 305 6.21 -9.13 -17.95
N ALA A 306 5.18 -9.82 -18.47
CA ALA A 306 4.28 -9.23 -19.44
C ALA A 306 3.66 -7.93 -18.88
N HIS A 307 3.51 -6.89 -19.72
CA HIS A 307 2.95 -5.59 -19.29
C HIS A 307 1.60 -5.75 -18.58
N ILE A 308 0.75 -6.66 -19.07
CA ILE A 308 -0.55 -6.96 -18.46
C ILE A 308 -0.42 -7.65 -17.09
N ALA A 309 0.60 -8.48 -16.87
CA ALA A 309 0.84 -9.17 -15.60
C ALA A 309 1.30 -8.18 -14.53
N VAL A 310 2.26 -7.31 -14.88
CA VAL A 310 2.72 -6.22 -14.01
C VAL A 310 1.57 -5.26 -13.69
N LEU A 311 0.80 -4.85 -14.70
CA LEU A 311 -0.32 -3.94 -14.51
C LEU A 311 -1.45 -4.54 -13.66
N SER A 312 -1.72 -5.84 -13.79
CA SER A 312 -2.70 -6.54 -12.96
C SER A 312 -2.28 -6.56 -11.49
N ARG A 313 -0.99 -6.84 -11.20
CA ARG A 313 -0.43 -6.73 -9.84
C ARG A 313 -0.57 -5.32 -9.27
N ASN A 314 -0.22 -4.30 -10.07
CA ASN A 314 -0.33 -2.90 -9.66
C ASN A 314 -1.79 -2.48 -9.41
N ARG A 315 -2.76 -3.06 -10.13
CA ARG A 315 -4.20 -2.82 -9.92
C ARG A 315 -4.81 -3.71 -8.82
N GLY A 316 -4.07 -4.68 -8.30
CA GLY A 316 -4.55 -5.65 -7.31
C GLY A 316 -5.68 -6.54 -7.84
N ILE A 317 -5.70 -6.85 -9.14
CA ILE A 317 -6.71 -7.73 -9.74
C ILE A 317 -6.12 -9.12 -10.04
N PRO A 318 -6.91 -10.20 -9.94
CA PRO A 318 -6.45 -11.55 -10.27
C PRO A 318 -6.11 -11.66 -11.76
N ASN A 319 -4.97 -12.29 -12.08
CA ASN A 319 -4.56 -12.59 -13.46
C ASN A 319 -4.00 -14.01 -13.57
N ALA A 320 -4.58 -14.83 -14.43
CA ALA A 320 -4.15 -16.22 -14.64
C ALA A 320 -4.25 -16.67 -16.10
N TYR A 321 -3.57 -17.76 -16.41
CA TYR A 321 -3.74 -18.56 -17.61
C TYR A 321 -4.53 -19.82 -17.27
N LEU A 322 -5.48 -20.20 -18.13
CA LEU A 322 -6.13 -21.51 -18.11
C LEU A 322 -6.16 -22.09 -19.52
N GLY A 323 -5.41 -23.16 -19.76
CA GLY A 323 -5.43 -23.85 -21.04
C GLY A 323 -6.76 -24.54 -21.30
N GLY A 324 -7.23 -24.52 -22.54
CA GLY A 324 -8.54 -25.09 -22.89
C GLY A 324 -9.73 -24.33 -22.27
N LEU A 325 -9.52 -23.09 -21.80
CA LEU A 325 -10.56 -22.24 -21.19
C LEU A 325 -11.87 -22.23 -21.99
N PHE A 326 -11.77 -22.14 -23.32
CA PHE A 326 -12.93 -22.06 -24.22
C PHE A 326 -13.44 -23.41 -24.72
N ASP A 327 -12.83 -24.52 -24.30
CA ASP A 327 -13.34 -25.87 -24.56
C ASP A 327 -14.40 -26.27 -23.51
N ASN A 328 -14.51 -25.50 -22.41
CA ASN A 328 -15.51 -25.70 -21.38
C ASN A 328 -16.88 -25.10 -21.81
N PRO A 329 -17.91 -25.93 -22.07
CA PRO A 329 -19.22 -25.45 -22.50
C PRO A 329 -19.95 -24.60 -21.45
N GLU A 330 -19.55 -24.64 -20.19
CA GLU A 330 -20.10 -23.76 -19.14
C GLU A 330 -19.70 -22.29 -19.37
N ILE A 331 -18.51 -22.03 -19.91
CA ILE A 331 -18.06 -20.66 -20.20
C ILE A 331 -18.97 -19.98 -21.23
N ASP A 332 -19.35 -20.71 -22.28
CA ASP A 332 -20.29 -20.23 -23.30
C ASP A 332 -21.67 -19.91 -22.70
N GLN A 333 -22.12 -20.69 -21.71
CA GLN A 333 -23.39 -20.44 -21.01
C GLN A 333 -23.31 -19.19 -20.14
N LEU A 334 -22.23 -19.03 -19.38
CA LEU A 334 -22.00 -17.89 -18.49
C LEU A 334 -21.84 -16.58 -19.29
N GLU A 335 -21.14 -16.62 -20.42
CA GLU A 335 -20.97 -15.48 -21.32
C GLU A 335 -22.32 -15.00 -21.88
N ARG A 336 -23.14 -15.92 -22.43
CA ARG A 336 -24.45 -15.57 -23.00
C ARG A 336 -25.39 -14.91 -21.98
N GLY A 337 -25.27 -15.30 -20.71
CA GLY A 337 -26.04 -14.73 -19.61
C GLY A 337 -25.44 -13.44 -19.03
N TYR A 338 -24.25 -13.02 -19.48
CA TYR A 338 -23.44 -11.98 -18.81
C TYR A 338 -23.39 -12.22 -17.29
N ALA A 339 -23.14 -13.50 -16.94
CA ALA A 339 -23.38 -14.03 -15.61
C ALA A 339 -22.38 -13.45 -14.60
N PRO A 340 -22.82 -13.23 -13.36
CA PRO A 340 -21.93 -12.85 -12.29
C PRO A 340 -21.09 -14.06 -11.84
N VAL A 341 -19.79 -13.84 -11.65
CA VAL A 341 -18.80 -14.87 -11.31
C VAL A 341 -17.88 -14.40 -10.19
N ILE A 342 -17.32 -15.35 -9.44
CA ILE A 342 -16.13 -15.19 -8.62
C ILE A 342 -14.94 -15.67 -9.43
N LEU A 343 -13.85 -14.89 -9.40
CA LEU A 343 -12.53 -15.29 -9.86
C LEU A 343 -11.57 -15.24 -8.67
N ARG A 344 -11.00 -16.39 -8.30
CA ARG A 344 -9.91 -16.50 -7.33
C ARG A 344 -8.69 -17.08 -8.02
N ALA A 345 -7.55 -16.40 -7.92
CA ALA A 345 -6.27 -16.90 -8.39
C ALA A 345 -5.30 -16.94 -7.21
N ARG A 346 -4.64 -18.08 -6.99
CA ARG A 346 -3.55 -18.23 -6.01
C ARG A 346 -2.36 -18.92 -6.64
N SER A 347 -1.20 -18.30 -6.50
CA SER A 347 0.06 -18.79 -7.00
C SER A 347 0.43 -20.14 -6.34
N PRO A 348 0.99 -21.10 -7.10
CA PRO A 348 1.37 -20.99 -8.51
C PRO A 348 0.26 -21.33 -9.53
N ASP A 349 -0.70 -22.16 -9.17
CA ASP A 349 -1.54 -22.91 -10.13
C ASP A 349 -3.01 -23.10 -9.69
N GLU A 350 -3.49 -22.37 -8.68
CA GLU A 350 -4.86 -22.48 -8.23
C GLU A 350 -5.76 -21.39 -8.85
N LEU A 351 -6.79 -21.81 -9.58
CA LEU A 351 -7.77 -20.93 -10.20
C LEU A 351 -9.19 -21.44 -9.97
N ASP A 352 -10.03 -20.61 -9.35
CA ASP A 352 -11.46 -20.84 -9.23
C ASP A 352 -12.20 -19.80 -10.07
N LEU A 353 -13.02 -20.28 -11.00
CA LEU A 353 -13.99 -19.46 -11.73
C LEU A 353 -15.37 -20.07 -11.52
N MET A 354 -16.18 -19.40 -10.70
CA MET A 354 -17.45 -19.97 -10.23
C MET A 354 -18.61 -18.99 -10.45
N ALA A 355 -19.71 -19.47 -11.00
CA ALA A 355 -20.94 -18.69 -11.09
C ALA A 355 -21.50 -18.36 -9.70
N ILE A 356 -22.00 -17.14 -9.55
CA ILE A 356 -22.73 -16.71 -8.35
C ILE A 356 -24.10 -16.18 -8.73
N THR A 357 -24.92 -15.85 -7.74
CA THR A 357 -26.22 -15.22 -7.96
C THR A 357 -26.09 -13.71 -8.09
N GLU A 358 -27.07 -13.08 -8.74
CA GLU A 358 -27.22 -11.63 -8.79
C GLU A 358 -27.32 -11.00 -7.39
N ALA A 359 -27.93 -11.71 -6.43
CA ALA A 359 -27.99 -11.27 -5.04
C ALA A 359 -26.60 -11.26 -4.40
N GLN A 360 -25.79 -12.30 -4.65
CA GLN A 360 -24.43 -12.38 -4.13
C GLN A 360 -23.52 -11.30 -4.71
N LEU A 361 -23.59 -11.02 -6.02
CA LEU A 361 -22.82 -9.95 -6.65
C LEU A 361 -23.21 -8.58 -6.09
N ARG A 362 -24.52 -8.30 -5.93
CA ARG A 362 -24.98 -7.03 -5.33
C ARG A 362 -24.48 -6.85 -3.89
N ALA A 363 -24.49 -7.91 -3.10
CA ALA A 363 -23.96 -7.87 -1.74
C ALA A 363 -22.44 -7.59 -1.74
N TYR A 364 -21.66 -8.26 -2.59
CA TYR A 364 -20.23 -7.96 -2.76
C TYR A 364 -19.99 -6.50 -3.16
N GLN A 365 -20.74 -5.99 -4.15
CA GLN A 365 -20.64 -4.61 -4.60
C GLN A 365 -20.95 -3.61 -3.46
N GLY A 366 -21.96 -3.91 -2.63
CA GLY A 366 -22.27 -3.13 -1.44
C GLY A 366 -21.13 -3.10 -0.41
N LEU A 367 -20.39 -4.21 -0.24
CA LEU A 367 -19.22 -4.27 0.65
C LEU A 367 -18.02 -3.48 0.10
N THR A 368 -17.91 -3.31 -1.22
CA THR A 368 -16.85 -2.53 -1.86
C THR A 368 -17.18 -1.04 -2.00
N GLN A 369 -18.43 -0.64 -1.75
CA GLN A 369 -18.88 0.73 -1.94
C GLN A 369 -18.42 1.63 -0.78
N LYS A 370 -17.64 2.65 -1.10
CA LYS A 370 -17.25 3.69 -0.13
C LYS A 370 -18.46 4.57 0.22
N GLN A 371 -18.65 4.86 1.52
CA GLN A 371 -19.68 5.78 2.00
C GLN A 371 -19.17 7.24 1.95
N PRO A 372 -19.90 8.22 1.40
CA PRO A 372 -19.44 9.60 1.40
C PRO A 372 -19.08 10.12 2.80
N ILE A 373 -18.03 10.94 2.88
CA ILE A 373 -17.56 11.54 4.13
C ILE A 373 -17.95 13.01 4.13
N ARG A 374 -18.46 13.49 5.26
CA ARG A 374 -18.84 14.89 5.43
C ARG A 374 -18.56 15.33 6.86
N VAL A 375 -18.03 16.54 7.04
CA VAL A 375 -17.95 17.15 8.36
C VAL A 375 -19.32 17.73 8.72
N ASP A 376 -19.79 17.44 9.93
CA ASP A 376 -21.05 17.97 10.43
C ASP A 376 -21.00 19.50 10.51
N PRO A 377 -22.06 20.22 10.08
CA PRO A 377 -22.09 21.67 10.18
C PRO A 377 -21.98 22.16 11.63
N ILE A 378 -21.13 23.15 11.86
CA ILE A 378 -20.93 23.78 13.17
C ILE A 378 -21.35 25.24 13.08
N ASP A 379 -22.03 25.74 14.10
CA ASP A 379 -22.23 27.18 14.24
C ASP A 379 -20.91 27.87 14.65
N LEU A 380 -20.33 28.61 13.71
CA LEU A 380 -19.10 29.37 13.93
C LEU A 380 -19.39 30.75 14.55
N SER A 381 -20.66 31.11 14.73
CA SER A 381 -21.05 32.35 15.40
C SER A 381 -20.61 32.32 16.87
N GLY A 382 -19.82 33.31 17.29
CA GLY A 382 -19.27 33.37 18.64
C GLY A 382 -18.01 32.54 18.90
N VAL A 383 -17.58 31.69 17.96
CA VAL A 383 -16.30 30.95 18.07
C VAL A 383 -15.11 31.93 18.05
N PRO A 384 -14.18 31.89 19.03
CA PRO A 384 -12.96 32.69 19.01
C PRO A 384 -12.09 32.42 17.78
N TYR A 385 -11.34 33.43 17.33
CA TYR A 385 -10.39 33.23 16.23
C TYR A 385 -9.14 32.46 16.65
N VAL A 386 -8.70 32.63 17.90
CA VAL A 386 -7.49 32.00 18.45
C VAL A 386 -7.81 31.36 19.79
N PHE A 387 -7.29 30.15 20.00
CA PHE A 387 -7.39 29.35 21.21
C PHE A 387 -5.99 29.15 21.78
N ASP A 388 -5.77 29.50 23.04
CA ASP A 388 -4.59 29.07 23.81
C ASP A 388 -4.82 27.63 24.25
N LEU A 389 -4.09 26.67 23.64
CA LEU A 389 -4.35 25.25 23.87
C LEU A 389 -4.04 24.82 25.30
N ALA A 390 -3.18 25.55 26.02
CA ALA A 390 -2.89 25.29 27.43
C ALA A 390 -4.07 25.62 28.37
N SER A 391 -5.10 26.29 27.87
CA SER A 391 -6.32 26.63 28.64
C SER A 391 -7.43 25.58 28.55
N TYR A 392 -7.20 24.47 27.84
CA TYR A 392 -8.19 23.42 27.59
C TYR A 392 -7.65 22.05 27.98
N SER A 393 -8.54 21.14 28.37
CA SER A 393 -8.20 19.73 28.66
C SER A 393 -8.57 18.82 27.49
N PHE A 394 -7.89 17.67 27.39
CA PHE A 394 -8.17 16.66 26.37
C PHE A 394 -9.59 16.09 26.46
N ASP A 395 -10.25 16.18 27.61
CA ASP A 395 -11.65 15.77 27.78
C ASP A 395 -12.63 16.57 26.90
N GLN A 396 -12.22 17.74 26.42
CA GLN A 396 -13.01 18.62 25.56
C GLN A 396 -12.73 18.37 24.07
N VAL A 397 -11.89 17.40 23.72
CA VAL A 397 -11.39 17.20 22.35
C VAL A 397 -12.51 16.98 21.33
N GLU A 398 -13.56 16.23 21.67
CA GLU A 398 -14.67 15.97 20.74
C GLU A 398 -15.45 17.25 20.37
N GLN A 399 -15.54 18.22 21.29
CA GLN A 399 -16.20 19.50 21.05
C GLN A 399 -15.28 20.49 20.31
N LEU A 400 -13.97 20.44 20.59
CA LEU A 400 -12.99 21.36 20.02
C LEU A 400 -12.49 20.93 18.66
N ARG A 401 -12.28 19.63 18.40
CA ARG A 401 -11.73 19.10 17.14
C ARG A 401 -12.45 19.65 15.89
N PRO A 402 -13.79 19.75 15.84
CA PRO A 402 -14.48 20.31 14.68
C PRO A 402 -14.13 21.80 14.42
N VAL A 403 -13.69 22.52 15.46
CA VAL A 403 -13.37 23.96 15.47
C VAL A 403 -11.88 24.27 15.25
N ILE A 404 -10.97 23.47 15.81
CA ILE A 404 -9.51 23.70 15.77
C ILE A 404 -8.75 22.68 14.91
N GLY A 405 -9.42 21.62 14.45
CA GLY A 405 -8.90 20.54 13.62
C GLY A 405 -8.07 19.48 14.35
N GLY A 406 -7.70 18.42 13.63
CA GLY A 406 -7.07 17.21 14.17
C GLY A 406 -5.73 17.42 14.87
N LYS A 407 -4.80 18.16 14.25
CA LYS A 407 -3.46 18.39 14.83
C LYS A 407 -3.50 19.20 16.12
N SER A 408 -4.31 20.27 16.15
CA SER A 408 -4.51 21.08 17.36
C SER A 408 -5.19 20.26 18.46
N ALA A 409 -6.17 19.42 18.10
CA ALA A 409 -6.84 18.52 19.03
C ALA A 409 -5.88 17.49 19.65
N GLY A 410 -4.96 16.92 18.87
CA GLY A 410 -3.92 16.01 19.39
C GLY A 410 -2.96 16.68 20.37
N PHE A 411 -2.71 17.98 20.20
CA PHE A 411 -1.88 18.75 21.12
C PHE A 411 -2.48 18.89 22.53
N LEU A 412 -3.81 18.88 22.64
CA LEU A 412 -4.48 18.87 23.94
C LEU A 412 -4.09 17.64 24.76
N ALA A 413 -3.91 16.47 24.13
CA ALA A 413 -3.46 15.26 24.81
C ALA A 413 -2.01 15.37 25.29
N LEU A 414 -1.14 16.01 24.49
CA LEU A 414 0.25 16.23 24.87
C LEU A 414 0.35 17.13 26.12
N LEU A 415 -0.43 18.22 26.15
CA LEU A 415 -0.43 19.17 27.26
C LEU A 415 -1.05 18.56 28.53
N ASP A 416 -2.19 17.89 28.39
CA ASP A 416 -2.97 17.36 29.52
C ASP A 416 -2.29 16.14 30.19
N ALA A 417 -1.40 15.44 29.49
CA ALA A 417 -0.58 14.39 30.07
C ALA A 417 0.40 14.91 31.14
N GLY A 418 0.75 16.20 31.14
CA GLY A 418 1.51 16.87 32.20
C GLY A 418 3.00 16.51 32.33
N VAL A 419 3.46 15.47 31.62
CA VAL A 419 4.87 14.99 31.63
C VAL A 419 5.59 15.24 30.31
N VAL A 420 4.87 15.68 29.28
CA VAL A 420 5.39 15.80 27.92
C VAL A 420 6.07 17.14 27.73
N THR A 421 7.28 17.11 27.17
CA THR A 421 7.95 18.33 26.72
C THR A 421 7.45 18.69 25.32
N THR A 422 6.64 19.75 25.23
CA THR A 422 6.08 20.26 23.96
C THR A 422 6.78 21.54 23.52
N PRO A 423 6.54 22.03 22.28
CA PRO A 423 6.73 23.45 21.98
C PRO A 423 6.05 24.35 23.02
N ASP A 424 6.68 25.48 23.34
CA ASP A 424 6.17 26.41 24.35
C ASP A 424 4.93 27.16 23.81
N ARG A 425 3.86 27.22 24.63
CA ARG A 425 2.59 27.95 24.40
C ARG A 425 1.98 27.77 22.99
N PRO A 426 1.67 26.52 22.58
CA PRO A 426 1.01 26.27 21.30
C PRO A 426 -0.39 26.91 21.27
N VAL A 427 -0.77 27.50 20.14
CA VAL A 427 -2.10 28.08 19.95
C VAL A 427 -2.76 27.53 18.69
N ALA A 428 -4.09 27.57 18.62
CA ALA A 428 -4.82 27.19 17.42
C ALA A 428 -5.66 28.35 16.88
N ILE A 429 -5.54 28.62 15.59
CA ILE A 429 -6.44 29.49 14.84
C ILE A 429 -7.63 28.62 14.37
N SER A 430 -8.85 29.06 14.65
CA SER A 430 -10.05 28.26 14.38
C SER A 430 -10.46 28.27 12.90
N VAL A 431 -11.26 27.28 12.52
CA VAL A 431 -11.86 27.18 11.17
C VAL A 431 -12.77 28.36 10.83
N ARG A 432 -13.18 29.17 11.82
CA ARG A 432 -13.97 30.40 11.60
C ARG A 432 -13.25 31.37 10.67
N ALA A 433 -11.98 31.63 10.92
CA ALA A 433 -11.20 32.55 10.09
C ALA A 433 -11.10 32.06 8.63
N TYR A 434 -10.92 30.75 8.44
CA TYR A 434 -10.93 30.12 7.12
C TYR A 434 -12.29 30.26 6.41
N ALA A 435 -13.38 29.93 7.10
CA ALA A 435 -14.73 30.00 6.54
C ALA A 435 -15.11 31.44 6.13
N GLU A 436 -14.76 32.44 6.94
CA GLU A 436 -14.97 33.84 6.60
C GLU A 436 -14.14 34.29 5.39
N HIS A 437 -12.91 33.80 5.25
CA HIS A 437 -12.01 34.09 4.13
C HIS A 437 -12.45 33.45 2.82
N LEU A 438 -13.01 32.24 2.88
CA LEU A 438 -13.47 31.48 1.71
C LEU A 438 -14.85 31.92 1.22
N ARG A 439 -15.68 32.51 2.08
CA ARG A 439 -17.05 32.91 1.76
C ARG A 439 -17.20 33.70 0.44
N PRO A 440 -16.34 34.69 0.14
CA PRO A 440 -16.43 35.42 -1.14
C PRO A 440 -16.09 34.57 -2.37
N LEU A 441 -15.39 33.44 -2.20
CA LEU A 441 -14.99 32.51 -3.25
C LEU A 441 -15.98 31.33 -3.42
N GLU A 442 -16.94 31.15 -2.50
CA GLU A 442 -17.92 30.05 -2.53
C GLU A 442 -18.66 29.90 -3.87
N PRO A 443 -19.13 30.97 -4.55
CA PRO A 443 -19.78 30.84 -5.86
C PRO A 443 -18.85 30.24 -6.92
N THR A 444 -17.58 30.67 -6.95
CA THR A 444 -16.57 30.16 -7.88
C THR A 444 -16.21 28.71 -7.58
N ILE A 445 -16.04 28.36 -6.29
CA ILE A 445 -15.76 26.99 -5.86
C ILE A 445 -16.93 26.07 -6.24
N THR A 446 -18.16 26.49 -5.99
CA THR A 446 -19.37 25.72 -6.34
C THR A 446 -19.46 25.51 -7.85
N ALA A 447 -19.25 26.56 -8.64
CA ALA A 447 -19.22 26.46 -10.09
C ALA A 447 -18.16 25.44 -10.56
N MET A 448 -16.93 25.52 -10.03
CA MET A 448 -15.85 24.57 -10.32
C MET A 448 -16.23 23.12 -9.99
N LEU A 449 -16.74 22.85 -8.78
CA LEU A 449 -17.06 21.48 -8.33
C LEU A 449 -18.22 20.85 -9.12
N THR A 450 -19.16 21.67 -9.61
CA THR A 450 -20.33 21.18 -10.37
C THR A 450 -20.07 21.07 -11.88
N ASP A 451 -18.90 21.51 -12.36
CA ASP A 451 -18.61 21.54 -13.79
C ASP A 451 -18.28 20.14 -14.36
N PRO A 452 -18.91 19.75 -15.50
CA PRO A 452 -18.68 18.46 -16.13
C PRO A 452 -17.24 18.19 -16.63
N GLU A 453 -16.45 19.23 -16.93
CA GLU A 453 -15.04 19.14 -17.33
C GLU A 453 -14.08 19.14 -16.11
N PHE A 454 -14.55 19.44 -14.89
CA PHE A 454 -13.75 19.36 -13.66
C PHE A 454 -13.96 18.00 -12.93
N ASP A 455 -15.16 17.76 -12.39
CA ASP A 455 -15.47 16.56 -11.59
C ASP A 455 -16.59 15.67 -12.18
N GLY A 456 -17.07 16.00 -13.38
CA GLY A 456 -18.09 15.23 -14.08
C GLY A 456 -17.57 14.24 -15.14
N PRO A 457 -18.44 13.74 -16.03
CA PRO A 457 -18.11 12.68 -17.00
C PRO A 457 -17.01 13.02 -18.02
N ARG A 458 -16.70 14.31 -18.20
CA ARG A 458 -15.62 14.80 -19.07
C ARG A 458 -14.40 15.27 -18.27
N GLY A 459 -14.42 15.10 -16.95
CA GLY A 459 -13.37 15.49 -16.04
C GLY A 459 -12.07 14.73 -16.29
N SER A 460 -10.94 15.40 -16.09
CA SER A 460 -9.63 14.76 -16.08
C SER A 460 -8.75 15.33 -14.98
N ALA A 461 -7.80 14.52 -14.50
CA ALA A 461 -6.81 14.96 -13.52
C ALA A 461 -6.03 16.21 -14.00
N LYS A 462 -5.75 16.32 -15.31
CA LYS A 462 -5.08 17.48 -15.90
C LYS A 462 -5.91 18.77 -15.79
N ILE A 463 -7.22 18.72 -16.08
CA ILE A 463 -8.09 19.89 -15.93
C ILE A 463 -8.26 20.27 -14.46
N ARG A 464 -8.40 19.28 -13.56
CA ARG A 464 -8.44 19.57 -12.12
C ARG A 464 -7.15 20.21 -11.62
N TYR A 465 -6.00 19.72 -12.05
CA TYR A 465 -4.70 20.34 -11.77
C TYR A 465 -4.67 21.79 -12.26
N LEU A 466 -5.09 22.05 -13.51
CA LEU A 466 -5.15 23.39 -14.08
C LEU A 466 -6.04 24.35 -13.27
N CYS A 467 -7.23 23.92 -12.84
CA CYS A 467 -8.16 24.73 -12.07
C CYS A 467 -7.71 24.97 -10.62
N LEU A 468 -7.04 24.00 -9.99
CA LEU A 468 -6.58 24.08 -8.60
C LEU A 468 -5.25 24.84 -8.47
N GLU A 469 -4.26 24.46 -9.28
CA GLU A 469 -2.87 24.94 -9.22
C GLU A 469 -2.59 26.12 -10.16
N GLY A 470 -3.34 26.22 -11.26
CA GLY A 470 -3.21 27.29 -12.23
C GLY A 470 -2.29 26.97 -13.43
N PRO A 471 -2.26 27.86 -14.44
CA PRO A 471 -1.58 27.63 -15.71
C PRO A 471 -0.06 27.60 -15.60
N ALA A 472 0.54 28.33 -14.65
CA ALA A 472 1.99 28.36 -14.47
C ALA A 472 2.51 27.00 -13.98
N ASP A 473 1.90 26.45 -12.92
CA ASP A 473 2.26 25.14 -12.39
C ASP A 473 1.85 24.02 -13.37
N TYR A 474 0.78 24.21 -14.13
CA TYR A 474 0.39 23.28 -15.20
C TYR A 474 1.47 23.18 -16.27
N ASP A 475 2.01 24.29 -16.75
CA ASP A 475 3.04 24.30 -17.80
C ASP A 475 4.37 23.70 -17.33
N LEU A 476 4.69 23.84 -16.04
CA LEU A 476 5.86 23.20 -15.44
C LEU A 476 5.71 21.67 -15.37
N ARG A 477 4.51 21.18 -15.02
CA ARG A 477 4.23 19.74 -14.89
C ARG A 477 3.94 19.07 -16.23
N TYR A 478 3.30 19.77 -17.16
CA TYR A 478 2.78 19.28 -18.44
C TYR A 478 3.32 20.12 -19.61
N ALA A 479 4.57 19.87 -19.99
CA ALA A 479 5.32 20.75 -20.89
C ALA A 479 5.12 20.46 -22.40
N SER A 480 4.39 19.40 -22.78
CA SER A 480 4.27 18.98 -24.17
C SER A 480 3.43 19.96 -25.01
N ALA A 481 3.61 19.93 -26.33
CA ALA A 481 2.81 20.75 -27.25
C ALA A 481 1.30 20.37 -27.20
N GLU A 482 1.01 19.09 -26.96
CA GLU A 482 -0.36 18.58 -26.80
C GLU A 482 -1.02 19.10 -25.52
N ASP A 483 -0.27 19.16 -24.42
CA ASP A 483 -0.76 19.70 -23.13
C ASP A 483 -1.09 21.19 -23.25
N LYS A 484 -0.21 21.96 -23.90
CA LYS A 484 -0.44 23.39 -24.17
C LYS A 484 -1.68 23.61 -25.02
N SER A 485 -1.83 22.84 -26.11
CA SER A 485 -3.00 22.86 -26.98
C SER A 485 -4.28 22.47 -26.21
N SER A 486 -4.20 21.48 -25.32
CA SER A 486 -5.32 21.06 -24.47
C SER A 486 -5.78 22.17 -23.53
N ARG A 487 -4.84 22.85 -22.86
CA ARG A 487 -5.11 24.00 -21.99
C ARG A 487 -5.69 25.17 -22.77
N GLU A 488 -5.13 25.51 -23.93
CA GLU A 488 -5.66 26.58 -24.79
C GLU A 488 -7.07 26.26 -25.29
N GLY A 489 -7.31 25.00 -25.68
CA GLY A 489 -8.64 24.51 -26.04
C GLY A 489 -9.63 24.61 -24.87
N PHE A 490 -9.20 24.29 -23.65
CA PHE A 490 -10.01 24.47 -22.44
C PHE A 490 -10.37 25.95 -22.24
N LEU A 491 -9.39 26.86 -22.26
CA LEU A 491 -9.63 28.30 -22.11
C LEU A 491 -10.49 28.89 -23.24
N ALA A 492 -10.43 28.33 -24.45
CA ALA A 492 -11.29 28.74 -25.55
C ALA A 492 -12.76 28.32 -25.33
N ARG A 493 -13.00 27.15 -24.69
CA ARG A 493 -14.35 26.71 -24.28
C ARG A 493 -14.87 27.44 -23.04
N HIS A 494 -13.97 27.98 -22.22
CA HIS A 494 -14.25 28.76 -21.01
C HIS A 494 -13.79 30.24 -21.17
N PRO A 495 -14.50 31.04 -21.99
CA PRO A 495 -14.13 32.43 -22.30
C PRO A 495 -14.27 33.35 -21.08
N ALA A 496 -13.87 34.61 -21.22
CA ALA A 496 -14.00 35.62 -20.15
C ALA A 496 -15.45 35.74 -19.66
N GLY A 497 -15.66 35.75 -18.34
CA GLY A 497 -16.98 35.73 -17.71
C GLY A 497 -17.50 34.31 -17.39
N ASP A 498 -16.81 33.26 -17.86
CA ASP A 498 -16.99 31.90 -17.37
C ASP A 498 -16.22 31.67 -16.07
N ALA A 499 -16.86 31.04 -15.08
CA ALA A 499 -16.30 30.88 -13.73
C ALA A 499 -14.99 30.07 -13.70
N LEU A 500 -14.89 28.98 -14.48
CA LEU A 500 -13.67 28.16 -14.51
C LEU A 500 -12.59 28.84 -15.34
N GLY A 501 -12.95 29.44 -16.46
CA GLY A 501 -12.03 30.21 -17.28
C GLY A 501 -11.41 31.35 -16.49
N ASP A 502 -12.22 32.10 -15.73
CA ASP A 502 -11.78 33.22 -14.90
C ASP A 502 -10.94 32.74 -13.72
N LEU A 503 -11.29 31.60 -13.11
CA LEU A 503 -10.49 30.95 -12.08
C LEU A 503 -9.08 30.60 -12.59
N VAL A 504 -8.99 29.94 -13.75
CA VAL A 504 -7.70 29.57 -14.35
C VAL A 504 -6.89 30.82 -14.72
N ARG A 505 -7.52 31.85 -15.30
CA ARG A 505 -6.86 33.13 -15.61
C ARG A 505 -6.37 33.87 -14.35
N ALA A 506 -7.02 33.67 -13.20
CA ALA A 506 -6.59 34.19 -11.91
C ALA A 506 -5.46 33.37 -11.25
N GLY A 507 -4.95 32.34 -11.91
CA GLY A 507 -3.89 31.48 -11.37
C GLY A 507 -4.40 30.24 -10.63
N GLY A 508 -5.68 29.88 -10.78
CA GLY A 508 -6.30 28.75 -10.10
C GLY A 508 -6.82 29.07 -8.70
N LEU A 509 -7.45 28.08 -8.07
CA LEU A 509 -8.10 28.23 -6.77
C LEU A 509 -7.11 28.54 -5.64
N ARG A 510 -5.95 27.87 -5.60
CA ARG A 510 -4.93 28.15 -4.58
C ARG A 510 -4.41 29.59 -4.68
N ALA A 511 -4.19 30.09 -5.89
CA ALA A 511 -3.78 31.48 -6.08
C ALA A 511 -4.88 32.44 -5.66
N SER A 512 -6.14 32.14 -5.99
CA SER A 512 -7.31 32.94 -5.62
C SER A 512 -7.49 33.05 -4.10
N VAL A 513 -7.34 31.94 -3.37
CA VAL A 513 -7.35 31.92 -1.89
C VAL A 513 -6.23 32.78 -1.31
N ARG A 514 -5.03 32.76 -1.90
CA ARG A 514 -3.88 33.55 -1.41
C ARG A 514 -3.97 35.04 -1.76
N ALA A 515 -4.51 35.36 -2.93
CA ALA A 515 -4.63 36.72 -3.44
C ALA A 515 -5.76 37.51 -2.76
N HIS A 516 -6.81 36.83 -2.31
CA HIS A 516 -7.86 37.47 -1.51
C HIS A 516 -7.26 38.02 -0.20
N PRO A 517 -7.47 39.30 0.14
CA PRO A 517 -6.99 39.85 1.41
C PRO A 517 -7.82 39.30 2.58
N MET A 518 -7.18 38.98 3.70
CA MET A 518 -7.93 38.69 4.92
C MET A 518 -8.68 39.94 5.40
N ASN A 519 -9.82 39.74 6.08
CA ASN A 519 -10.50 40.86 6.74
C ASN A 519 -9.54 41.52 7.74
N PRO A 520 -9.29 42.85 7.66
CA PRO A 520 -8.31 43.52 8.52
C PRO A 520 -8.61 43.38 10.01
N ALA A 521 -9.88 43.43 10.43
CA ALA A 521 -10.26 43.29 11.84
C ALA A 521 -9.98 41.86 12.34
N THR A 522 -10.26 40.84 11.52
CA THR A 522 -9.93 39.44 11.84
C THR A 522 -8.42 39.25 11.96
N LEU A 523 -7.64 39.77 11.01
CA LEU A 523 -6.18 39.66 11.02
C LEU A 523 -5.57 40.33 12.26
N GLU A 524 -6.02 41.52 12.64
CA GLU A 524 -5.49 42.23 13.80
C GLU A 524 -5.82 41.50 15.12
N VAL A 525 -7.00 40.89 15.25
CA VAL A 525 -7.32 40.04 16.42
C VAL A 525 -6.39 38.83 16.50
N ILE A 526 -6.13 38.17 15.38
CA ILE A 526 -5.19 37.03 15.33
C ILE A 526 -3.77 37.49 15.67
N ARG A 527 -3.28 38.57 15.06
CA ARG A 527 -1.93 39.10 15.33
C ARG A 527 -1.74 39.48 16.79
N ALA A 528 -2.70 40.18 17.39
CA ALA A 528 -2.64 40.57 18.79
C ALA A 528 -2.59 39.35 19.72
N ALA A 529 -3.39 38.31 19.44
CA ALA A 529 -3.35 37.06 20.20
C ALA A 529 -2.01 36.34 20.08
N LEU A 530 -1.42 36.28 18.88
CA LEU A 530 -0.10 35.67 18.66
C LEU A 530 1.02 36.47 19.34
N GLN A 531 0.98 37.81 19.29
CA GLN A 531 1.93 38.67 19.99
C GLN A 531 1.87 38.46 21.51
N ALA A 532 0.67 38.31 22.07
CA ALA A 532 0.50 38.02 23.50
C ALA A 532 0.95 36.60 23.88
N ALA A 533 0.76 35.62 23.00
CA ALA A 533 1.17 34.23 23.24
C ALA A 533 2.70 34.08 23.20
N PHE A 534 3.37 34.78 22.29
CA PHE A 534 4.80 34.64 22.01
C PHE A 534 5.62 35.88 22.38
N SER A 535 5.19 36.62 23.42
CA SER A 535 5.84 37.87 23.86
C SER A 535 7.31 37.72 24.25
N ASP A 536 7.70 36.52 24.69
CA ASP A 536 9.05 36.24 25.17
C ASP A 536 10.00 35.83 24.03
N TYR A 537 9.50 35.72 22.79
CA TYR A 537 10.28 35.32 21.63
C TYR A 537 10.98 36.52 20.99
N SER A 538 12.21 36.28 20.51
CA SER A 538 12.94 37.26 19.71
C SER A 538 12.15 37.63 18.45
N GLU A 539 12.29 38.87 17.98
CA GLU A 539 11.76 39.31 16.68
C GLU A 539 12.25 38.43 15.50
N LEU A 540 13.39 37.75 15.67
CA LEU A 540 13.97 36.83 14.68
C LEU A 540 13.42 35.40 14.78
N GLN A 541 12.60 35.09 15.78
CA GLN A 541 12.01 33.76 15.93
C GLN A 541 10.82 33.60 14.98
N GLY A 542 10.94 32.69 14.01
CA GLY A 542 9.82 32.31 13.15
C GLY A 542 8.76 31.51 13.91
N LEU A 543 7.50 31.64 13.51
CA LEU A 543 6.40 30.78 13.95
C LEU A 543 6.02 29.81 12.83
N ARG A 544 5.71 28.57 13.19
CA ARG A 544 5.23 27.53 12.29
C ARG A 544 3.71 27.47 12.35
N PHE A 545 3.07 27.75 11.22
CA PHE A 545 1.64 27.62 10.97
C PHE A 545 1.40 26.25 10.33
N ARG A 546 1.01 25.27 11.15
CA ARG A 546 0.72 23.89 10.73
C ARG A 546 -0.77 23.76 10.40
N SER A 547 -1.05 23.19 9.24
CA SER A 547 -2.40 22.79 8.83
C SER A 547 -3.05 21.88 9.88
N SER A 548 -4.24 22.24 10.33
CA SER A 548 -5.04 21.44 11.27
C SER A 548 -6.47 21.45 10.76
N SER A 549 -6.72 20.68 9.69
CA SER A 549 -8.04 20.61 9.07
C SER A 549 -9.02 19.86 10.00
N ASN A 550 -10.30 20.22 9.95
CA ASN A 550 -11.36 19.44 10.65
C ASN A 550 -11.87 18.25 9.83
N VAL A 551 -11.40 18.11 8.58
CA VAL A 551 -11.51 16.89 7.77
C VAL A 551 -10.35 15.94 8.04
N GLU A 552 -9.20 16.47 8.48
CA GLU A 552 -8.07 15.63 8.89
C GLU A 552 -8.48 14.90 10.19
N ASP A 553 -8.40 13.57 10.16
CA ASP A 553 -8.80 12.66 11.24
C ASP A 553 -10.33 12.53 11.48
N ILE A 554 -11.15 12.80 10.45
CA ILE A 554 -12.53 12.30 10.41
C ILE A 554 -12.53 10.78 10.16
N GLU A 555 -13.54 10.08 10.69
CA GLU A 555 -13.64 8.63 10.55
C GLU A 555 -13.61 8.19 9.08
N GLY A 556 -12.61 7.37 8.74
CA GLY A 556 -12.44 6.81 7.40
C GLY A 556 -11.67 7.70 6.41
N PHE A 557 -11.06 8.81 6.84
CA PHE A 557 -10.14 9.61 6.03
C PHE A 557 -8.88 10.00 6.81
N ASN A 558 -7.71 9.71 6.23
CA ASN A 558 -6.42 10.05 6.79
C ASN A 558 -5.74 11.12 5.93
N GLY A 559 -5.56 12.32 6.47
CA GLY A 559 -4.88 13.44 5.79
C GLY A 559 -3.38 13.53 6.08
N ALA A 560 -2.72 12.44 6.49
CA ALA A 560 -1.30 12.43 6.84
C ALA A 560 -0.43 13.02 5.71
N GLY A 561 0.36 14.05 6.03
CA GLY A 561 1.26 14.68 5.06
C GLY A 561 0.57 15.39 3.89
N LEU A 562 -0.77 15.52 3.93
CA LEU A 562 -1.55 16.00 2.79
C LEU A 562 -1.52 17.51 2.61
N TYR A 563 -1.35 18.25 3.71
CA TYR A 563 -1.46 19.71 3.74
C TYR A 563 -0.15 20.36 4.16
N ASP A 564 0.14 21.52 3.57
CA ASP A 564 1.36 22.27 3.82
C ASP A 564 1.39 22.91 5.21
N SER A 565 2.60 23.06 5.75
CA SER A 565 2.86 23.92 6.91
C SER A 565 3.80 25.06 6.49
N ASN A 566 3.54 26.27 6.97
CA ASN A 566 4.25 27.47 6.52
C ASN A 566 4.87 28.23 7.69
N THR A 567 5.93 28.98 7.39
CA THR A 567 6.58 29.85 8.38
C THR A 567 6.05 31.27 8.22
N GLY A 568 5.79 31.94 9.33
CA GLY A 568 5.47 33.36 9.37
C GLY A 568 6.13 34.05 10.55
N PHE A 569 6.34 35.37 10.43
CA PHE A 569 6.97 36.20 11.45
C PHE A 569 5.98 37.25 11.99
N LEU A 570 6.07 37.55 13.29
CA LEU A 570 5.35 38.66 13.91
C LEU A 570 5.89 40.02 13.44
N HIS A 571 7.20 40.06 13.20
CA HIS A 571 7.98 41.22 12.73
C HIS A 571 8.74 40.85 11.45
N PRO A 572 8.04 40.64 10.31
CA PRO A 572 8.69 40.27 9.05
C PRO A 572 9.69 41.33 8.57
N GLU A 573 9.44 42.61 8.85
CA GLU A 573 10.35 43.72 8.52
C GLU A 573 11.71 43.65 9.21
N ALA A 574 11.79 42.99 10.37
CA ALA A 574 13.02 42.82 11.14
C ALA A 574 13.89 41.66 10.61
N GLN A 575 13.40 40.87 9.64
CA GLN A 575 14.13 39.69 9.18
C GLN A 575 15.36 40.05 8.33
N PRO A 576 16.52 39.43 8.59
CA PRO A 576 17.74 39.70 7.85
C PRO A 576 17.63 39.25 6.40
N ASP A 577 17.03 38.08 6.14
CA ASP A 577 16.81 37.55 4.80
C ASP A 577 15.66 38.30 4.10
N PRO A 578 15.90 38.95 2.94
CA PRO A 578 14.85 39.61 2.17
C PRO A 578 13.66 38.72 1.79
N LEU A 579 13.86 37.40 1.61
CA LEU A 579 12.77 36.47 1.31
C LEU A 579 11.84 36.29 2.51
N ASP A 580 12.39 36.27 3.73
CA ASP A 580 11.62 36.14 4.96
C ASP A 580 10.80 37.39 5.30
N ARG A 581 11.17 38.56 4.75
CA ARG A 581 10.38 39.80 4.91
C ARG A 581 9.00 39.73 4.27
N ASN A 582 8.77 38.77 3.37
CA ASN A 582 7.45 38.53 2.78
C ASN A 582 6.61 37.52 3.59
N ASN A 583 7.22 36.84 4.57
CA ASN A 583 6.58 35.78 5.35
C ASN A 583 5.83 36.36 6.55
N SER A 584 4.83 37.22 6.32
CA SER A 584 3.97 37.76 7.37
C SER A 584 3.02 36.69 7.97
N VAL A 585 2.39 37.01 9.10
CA VAL A 585 1.30 36.18 9.67
C VAL A 585 0.20 35.92 8.65
N GLU A 586 -0.26 36.95 7.93
CA GLU A 586 -1.30 36.82 6.91
C GLU A 586 -0.85 35.90 5.77
N PHE A 587 0.40 36.05 5.31
CA PHE A 587 0.97 35.19 4.28
C PHE A 587 0.96 33.72 4.71
N ALA A 588 1.45 33.42 5.91
CA ALA A 588 1.54 32.06 6.41
C ALA A 588 0.16 31.41 6.59
N ILE A 589 -0.82 32.16 7.10
CA ILE A 589 -2.21 31.70 7.24
C ILE A 589 -2.81 31.40 5.86
N LYS A 590 -2.80 32.36 4.92
CA LYS A 590 -3.40 32.19 3.59
C LYS A 590 -2.71 31.09 2.78
N LYS A 591 -1.39 30.92 2.91
CA LYS A 591 -0.66 29.84 2.24
C LYS A 591 -1.04 28.47 2.82
N THR A 592 -1.26 28.38 4.14
CA THR A 592 -1.74 27.15 4.80
C THR A 592 -3.20 26.83 4.44
N TRP A 593 -4.06 27.83 4.32
CA TRP A 593 -5.43 27.64 3.82
C TRP A 593 -5.46 27.24 2.35
N GLY A 594 -4.58 27.80 1.53
CA GLY A 594 -4.44 27.42 0.13
C GLY A 594 -4.07 25.95 -0.07
N SER A 595 -3.32 25.34 0.85
CA SER A 595 -2.99 23.91 0.74
C SER A 595 -4.19 22.99 0.95
N TYR A 596 -5.30 23.47 1.56
CA TYR A 596 -6.54 22.70 1.58
C TYR A 596 -7.01 22.41 0.15
N TRP A 597 -6.67 23.25 -0.84
CA TRP A 597 -7.09 23.10 -2.24
C TRP A 597 -5.93 22.71 -3.18
N SER A 598 -4.84 22.12 -2.66
CA SER A 598 -3.84 21.52 -3.54
C SER A 598 -4.42 20.35 -4.33
N PHE A 599 -3.86 20.08 -5.50
CA PHE A 599 -4.28 19.00 -6.37
C PHE A 599 -4.22 17.65 -5.65
N GLU A 600 -3.12 17.35 -4.96
CA GLU A 600 -2.95 16.13 -4.19
C GLU A 600 -4.00 16.03 -3.06
N ALA A 601 -4.20 17.11 -2.29
CA ALA A 601 -5.21 17.14 -1.24
C ALA A 601 -6.64 17.02 -1.75
N PHE A 602 -6.91 17.56 -2.92
CA PHE A 602 -8.20 17.46 -3.58
C PHE A 602 -8.45 16.03 -4.07
N GLU A 603 -7.51 15.42 -4.79
CA GLU A 603 -7.67 14.07 -5.33
C GLU A 603 -7.84 13.02 -4.23
N GLU A 604 -7.08 13.09 -3.13
CA GLU A 604 -7.20 12.15 -2.01
C GLU A 604 -8.60 12.23 -1.36
N ARG A 605 -9.11 13.44 -1.14
CA ARG A 605 -10.48 13.63 -0.64
C ARG A 605 -11.52 13.13 -1.66
N ARG A 606 -11.29 13.33 -2.95
CA ARG A 606 -12.19 12.89 -4.02
C ARG A 606 -12.24 11.36 -4.10
N SER A 607 -11.10 10.67 -4.03
CA SER A 607 -11.03 9.21 -4.01
C SER A 607 -11.66 8.58 -2.78
N GLU A 608 -11.73 9.34 -1.69
CA GLU A 608 -12.42 8.96 -0.45
C GLU A 608 -13.85 9.48 -0.34
N LEU A 609 -14.39 10.14 -1.38
CA LEU A 609 -15.76 10.69 -1.41
C LEU A 609 -16.04 11.71 -0.29
N VAL A 610 -15.03 12.50 0.08
CA VAL A 610 -15.19 13.59 1.05
C VAL A 610 -15.87 14.79 0.38
N ASP A 611 -16.94 15.31 0.98
CA ASP A 611 -17.55 16.59 0.60
C ASP A 611 -16.55 17.73 0.87
N HIS A 612 -15.91 18.20 -0.20
CA HIS A 612 -14.87 19.23 -0.17
C HIS A 612 -15.31 20.53 0.52
N THR A 613 -16.61 20.86 0.48
CA THR A 613 -17.18 22.10 1.01
C THR A 613 -17.62 22.01 2.47
N SER A 614 -17.76 20.79 2.99
CA SER A 614 -18.16 20.56 4.39
C SER A 614 -17.03 20.87 5.38
N GLY A 615 -15.78 20.75 4.93
CA GLY A 615 -14.59 20.91 5.75
C GLY A 615 -13.97 22.30 5.73
N GLY A 616 -13.08 22.54 6.69
CA GLY A 616 -12.30 23.77 6.79
C GLY A 616 -10.93 23.56 7.44
N MET A 617 -10.07 24.57 7.30
CA MET A 617 -8.69 24.53 7.78
C MET A 617 -8.50 25.38 9.04
N GLY A 618 -8.37 24.73 10.19
CA GLY A 618 -7.76 25.33 11.38
C GLY A 618 -6.23 25.38 11.21
N VAL A 619 -5.55 26.13 12.07
CA VAL A 619 -4.08 26.27 12.00
C VAL A 619 -3.47 26.19 13.39
N LEU A 620 -2.65 25.17 13.63
CA LEU A 620 -1.83 25.06 14.84
C LEU A 620 -0.59 25.96 14.69
N VAL A 621 -0.31 26.80 15.67
CA VAL A 621 0.83 27.71 15.68
C VAL A 621 1.72 27.46 16.88
N HIS A 622 3.02 27.27 16.62
CA HIS A 622 4.06 27.13 17.63
C HIS A 622 5.39 27.68 17.09
N ALA A 623 6.45 27.74 17.91
CA ALA A 623 7.77 28.15 17.45
C ALA A 623 8.27 27.30 16.28
N ARG A 624 8.83 27.92 15.23
CA ARG A 624 9.52 27.20 14.16
C ARG A 624 10.77 26.50 14.72
N PHE A 625 10.95 25.24 14.36
CA PHE A 625 12.23 24.55 14.57
C PHE A 625 13.28 25.17 13.65
N ASP A 626 14.35 25.70 14.22
CA ASP A 626 15.47 26.24 13.47
C ASP A 626 16.40 25.08 13.08
N ASP A 627 16.55 24.79 11.78
CA ASP A 627 17.33 23.63 11.29
C ASP A 627 18.74 23.55 11.90
N ALA A 628 19.40 24.69 12.13
CA ALA A 628 20.72 24.75 12.76
C ALA A 628 20.74 24.34 14.25
N LEU A 629 19.60 24.44 14.93
CA LEU A 629 19.42 24.02 16.32
C LEU A 629 18.74 22.66 16.42
N GLU A 630 18.16 22.12 15.34
CA GLU A 630 17.67 20.75 15.28
C GLU A 630 18.88 19.80 15.28
N SER A 631 18.91 18.90 16.25
CA SER A 631 19.92 17.85 16.35
C SER A 631 19.36 16.46 16.09
N ALA A 632 18.03 16.30 16.08
CA ALA A 632 17.41 15.07 15.60
C ALA A 632 15.96 15.31 15.17
N ASN A 633 15.53 14.54 14.16
CA ASN A 633 14.19 14.52 13.60
C ASN A 633 13.65 13.09 13.68
N GLY A 634 12.52 12.88 14.35
CA GLY A 634 11.98 11.53 14.53
C GLY A 634 10.47 11.42 14.42
N VAL A 635 10.03 10.19 14.16
CA VAL A 635 8.63 9.74 14.21
C VAL A 635 8.59 8.49 15.08
N ALA A 636 7.64 8.43 16.00
CA ALA A 636 7.51 7.30 16.91
C ALA A 636 6.09 6.76 16.96
N LEU A 637 5.96 5.45 17.07
CA LEU A 637 4.71 4.76 17.34
C LEU A 637 4.72 4.27 18.78
N PHE A 638 3.65 4.50 19.52
CA PHE A 638 3.41 3.84 20.80
C PHE A 638 2.12 3.04 20.73
N THR A 639 2.20 1.75 21.06
CA THR A 639 1.06 0.84 21.08
C THR A 639 0.88 0.27 22.48
N VAL A 640 -0.32 0.44 23.05
CA VAL A 640 -0.78 -0.38 24.17
C VAL A 640 -1.26 -1.71 23.60
N LEU A 641 -0.64 -2.82 23.99
CA LEU A 641 -0.96 -4.13 23.43
C LEU A 641 -2.19 -4.76 24.10
N PRO A 642 -2.97 -5.57 23.37
CA PRO A 642 -4.03 -6.38 23.96
C PRO A 642 -3.50 -7.36 25.02
N SER A 643 -4.34 -7.75 25.98
CA SER A 643 -3.93 -8.54 27.15
C SER A 643 -3.46 -9.97 26.88
N ASN A 644 -3.64 -10.47 25.66
CA ASN A 644 -3.13 -11.78 25.21
C ASN A 644 -1.68 -11.72 24.68
N HIS A 645 -1.05 -10.55 24.69
CA HIS A 645 0.38 -10.38 24.36
C HIS A 645 1.27 -10.56 25.60
N ALA A 646 2.52 -10.96 25.38
CA ALA A 646 3.52 -11.09 26.45
C ALA A 646 4.00 -9.74 26.99
N ASP A 647 4.01 -8.73 26.12
CA ASP A 647 4.34 -7.35 26.42
C ASP A 647 3.05 -6.53 26.62
N GLU A 648 3.10 -5.56 27.53
CA GLU A 648 2.02 -4.62 27.82
C GLU A 648 1.97 -3.48 26.78
N SER A 649 3.14 -3.04 26.31
CA SER A 649 3.25 -1.96 25.33
C SER A 649 4.55 -2.00 24.56
N VAL A 650 4.52 -1.40 23.37
CA VAL A 650 5.66 -1.28 22.46
C VAL A 650 5.76 0.14 21.95
N PHE A 651 6.97 0.69 22.02
CA PHE A 651 7.36 1.96 21.42
C PHE A 651 8.38 1.69 20.31
N GLU A 652 8.18 2.28 19.14
CA GLU A 652 9.10 2.19 18.01
C GLU A 652 9.45 3.60 17.55
N LEU A 653 10.73 3.92 17.41
CA LEU A 653 11.22 5.24 17.00
C LEU A 653 12.07 5.09 15.76
N ASN A 654 11.74 5.88 14.74
CA ASN A 654 12.63 6.15 13.61
C ASN A 654 13.17 7.57 13.75
N VAL A 655 14.49 7.75 13.70
CA VAL A 655 15.14 9.05 13.95
C VAL A 655 16.35 9.29 13.05
N GLN A 656 16.54 10.54 12.62
CA GLN A 656 17.70 11.00 11.84
C GLN A 656 18.45 12.12 12.55
N ASP A 657 19.76 12.23 12.27
CA ASP A 657 20.59 13.35 12.74
C ASP A 657 20.20 14.67 12.07
N GLY A 658 20.23 15.75 12.85
CA GLY A 658 19.88 17.08 12.39
C GLY A 658 18.41 17.23 11.98
N ALA A 659 18.16 18.06 10.96
CA ALA A 659 16.82 18.35 10.43
C ALA A 659 16.36 17.39 9.32
N VAL A 660 17.15 16.37 8.98
CA VAL A 660 16.87 15.44 7.87
C VAL A 660 15.58 14.69 8.14
N SER A 661 14.68 14.64 7.16
CA SER A 661 13.37 14.01 7.31
C SER A 661 13.48 12.49 7.36
N VAL A 662 12.79 11.87 8.34
CA VAL A 662 12.61 10.42 8.41
C VAL A 662 11.52 9.94 7.44
N THR A 663 10.47 10.74 7.25
CA THR A 663 9.31 10.35 6.43
C THR A 663 9.55 10.56 4.93
N ASN A 664 10.48 11.45 4.58
CA ASN A 664 10.85 11.77 3.20
C ASN A 664 12.35 12.12 3.15
N PRO A 665 13.26 11.16 3.37
CA PRO A 665 14.69 11.43 3.37
C PRO A 665 15.15 11.94 2.01
N THR A 666 16.05 12.91 2.01
CA THR A 666 16.74 13.35 0.78
C THR A 666 17.96 12.47 0.57
N GLY A 667 18.08 11.83 -0.59
CA GLY A 667 19.18 10.87 -0.89
C GLY A 667 19.00 9.52 -0.18
N ASP A 668 20.08 8.76 -0.05
CA ASP A 668 20.06 7.37 0.46
C ASP A 668 20.17 7.26 1.99
N SER A 669 19.82 8.32 2.73
CA SER A 669 19.94 8.32 4.19
C SER A 669 18.92 7.37 4.85
N LEU A 670 19.42 6.36 5.56
CA LEU A 670 18.62 5.45 6.39
C LEU A 670 18.58 5.94 7.85
N PRO A 671 17.41 5.94 8.51
CA PRO A 671 17.25 6.37 9.89
C PRO A 671 17.75 5.32 10.90
N GLU A 672 18.08 5.78 12.10
CA GLU A 672 18.15 4.92 13.28
C GLU A 672 16.74 4.41 13.60
N VAL A 673 16.63 3.11 13.93
CA VAL A 673 15.36 2.45 14.27
C VAL A 673 15.54 1.75 15.61
N ASP A 674 14.76 2.19 16.58
CA ASP A 674 14.78 1.68 17.95
C ASP A 674 13.42 1.11 18.34
N ARG A 675 13.43 0.08 19.18
CA ARG A 675 12.23 -0.47 19.81
C ARG A 675 12.42 -0.55 21.31
N VAL A 676 11.43 -0.08 22.05
CA VAL A 676 11.33 -0.26 23.50
C VAL A 676 10.07 -1.06 23.80
N THR A 677 10.23 -2.19 24.50
CA THR A 677 9.13 -3.07 24.91
C THR A 677 9.00 -3.04 26.42
N LYS A 678 7.78 -3.02 26.93
CA LYS A 678 7.48 -3.13 28.37
C LYS A 678 6.75 -4.43 28.62
N SER A 679 7.38 -5.34 29.36
CA SER A 679 6.75 -6.60 29.76
C SER A 679 5.67 -6.36 30.82
N THR A 680 4.81 -7.36 31.01
CA THR A 680 3.71 -7.31 32.00
C THR A 680 4.16 -7.17 33.46
N ASP A 681 5.44 -7.45 33.77
CA ASP A 681 6.05 -7.19 35.09
C ASP A 681 6.62 -5.76 35.24
N GLY A 682 6.52 -4.95 34.18
CA GLY A 682 6.99 -3.56 34.13
C GLY A 682 8.44 -3.38 33.64
N THR A 683 9.15 -4.46 33.27
CA THR A 683 10.53 -4.37 32.79
C THR A 683 10.60 -3.76 31.40
N LEU A 684 11.49 -2.79 31.19
CA LEU A 684 11.77 -2.19 29.88
C LEU A 684 12.95 -2.87 29.19
N ARG A 685 12.79 -3.22 27.92
CA ARG A 685 13.84 -3.75 27.05
C ARG A 685 14.00 -2.87 25.82
N ILE A 686 15.23 -2.40 25.58
CA ILE A 686 15.61 -1.57 24.43
C ILE A 686 16.30 -2.46 23.39
N GLU A 687 15.85 -2.36 22.15
CA GLU A 687 16.42 -3.03 20.98
C GLU A 687 16.79 -1.97 19.93
N ARG A 688 18.06 -1.95 19.53
CA ARG A 688 18.57 -1.08 18.46
C ARG A 688 18.51 -1.87 17.15
N LEU A 689 17.47 -1.66 16.34
CA LEU A 689 17.17 -2.48 15.16
C LEU A 689 17.96 -2.06 13.93
N ALA A 690 18.22 -0.76 13.76
CA ALA A 690 19.06 -0.22 12.70
C ALA A 690 19.78 1.04 13.18
N ALA A 691 21.01 1.26 12.70
CA ALA A 691 21.77 2.49 12.95
C ALA A 691 21.52 3.51 11.85
N SER A 692 21.55 4.81 12.19
CA SER A 692 21.50 5.87 11.18
C SER A 692 22.77 5.89 10.34
N THR A 693 22.60 6.09 9.04
CA THR A 693 23.71 6.32 8.09
C THR A 693 24.36 7.69 8.22
N LEU A 694 23.75 8.61 8.98
CA LEU A 694 24.24 9.98 9.19
C LEU A 694 25.16 10.11 10.40
N VAL A 695 25.31 9.06 11.20
CA VAL A 695 26.22 9.03 12.35
C VAL A 695 27.31 7.96 12.16
N PRO A 696 28.50 8.11 12.80
CA PRO A 696 29.54 7.11 12.73
C PRO A 696 29.08 5.72 13.20
N ALA A 697 29.67 4.66 12.66
CA ALA A 697 29.35 3.30 13.08
C ALA A 697 29.51 3.12 14.60
N GLY A 698 28.47 2.59 15.25
CA GLY A 698 28.42 2.41 16.71
C GLY A 698 27.99 3.65 17.50
N ALA A 699 27.78 4.80 16.85
CA ALA A 699 27.12 5.95 17.45
C ALA A 699 25.60 5.83 17.31
N HIS A 700 24.88 6.51 18.21
CA HIS A 700 23.42 6.60 18.20
C HIS A 700 22.98 8.06 18.13
N VAL A 701 21.91 8.32 17.39
CA VAL A 701 21.27 9.64 17.30
C VAL A 701 20.60 9.98 18.64
N VAL A 702 19.94 9.00 19.26
CA VAL A 702 19.33 9.15 20.58
C VAL A 702 19.92 8.20 21.60
N SER A 703 20.16 8.71 22.80
CA SER A 703 20.65 7.92 23.92
C SER A 703 19.57 7.02 24.51
N ASP A 704 20.03 5.99 25.23
CA ASP A 704 19.18 5.08 26.00
C ASP A 704 18.32 5.78 27.07
N GLU A 705 18.83 6.88 27.65
CA GLU A 705 18.08 7.71 28.61
C GLU A 705 16.98 8.50 27.90
N GLU A 706 17.29 9.09 26.73
CA GLU A 706 16.30 9.80 25.91
C GLU A 706 15.20 8.85 25.41
N LEU A 707 15.54 7.61 25.03
CA LEU A 707 14.55 6.58 24.67
C LEU A 707 13.59 6.26 25.81
N ARG A 708 14.10 6.08 27.03
CA ARG A 708 13.25 5.83 28.21
C ARG A 708 12.36 7.05 28.51
N GLY A 709 12.91 8.26 28.43
CA GLY A 709 12.13 9.49 28.61
C GLY A 709 11.04 9.68 27.55
N LEU A 710 11.30 9.31 26.28
CA LEU A 710 10.28 9.32 25.23
C LEU A 710 9.22 8.24 25.44
N PHE A 711 9.63 7.04 25.85
CA PHE A 711 8.72 5.96 26.19
C PHE A 711 7.73 6.40 27.28
N GLU A 712 8.22 6.97 28.39
CA GLU A 712 7.38 7.43 29.50
C GLU A 712 6.40 8.53 29.06
N GLN A 713 6.87 9.51 28.29
CA GLN A 713 6.03 10.60 27.76
C GLN A 713 4.93 10.07 26.82
N THR A 714 5.28 9.20 25.88
CA THR A 714 4.34 8.67 24.89
C THR A 714 3.39 7.63 25.50
N GLU A 715 3.83 6.86 26.51
CA GLU A 715 2.96 5.99 27.30
C GLU A 715 1.89 6.83 28.03
N ALA A 716 2.29 7.90 28.72
CA ALA A 716 1.36 8.76 29.44
C ALA A 716 0.27 9.35 28.53
N VAL A 717 0.66 9.86 27.35
CA VAL A 717 -0.29 10.38 26.35
C VAL A 717 -1.21 9.27 25.84
N THR A 718 -0.66 8.11 25.46
CA THR A 718 -1.46 7.01 24.90
C THR A 718 -2.46 6.47 25.92
N ARG A 719 -2.06 6.34 27.19
CA ARG A 719 -2.95 5.90 28.28
C ARG A 719 -4.03 6.93 28.59
N LEU A 720 -3.69 8.21 28.63
CA LEU A 720 -4.66 9.29 28.79
C LEU A 720 -5.69 9.26 27.65
N TRP A 721 -5.22 9.12 26.42
CA TRP A 721 -6.07 9.06 25.24
C TRP A 721 -7.01 7.85 25.28
N LEU A 722 -6.49 6.66 25.56
CA LEU A 722 -7.27 5.42 25.71
C LEU A 722 -8.33 5.55 26.82
N SER A 723 -7.96 6.17 27.96
CA SER A 723 -8.89 6.43 29.06
C SER A 723 -10.00 7.41 28.65
N SER A 724 -9.65 8.48 27.95
CA SER A 724 -10.60 9.49 27.46
C SER A 724 -11.62 8.87 26.49
N VAL A 725 -11.16 8.14 25.46
CA VAL A 725 -12.08 7.49 24.49
C VAL A 725 -12.98 6.43 25.15
N ASN A 726 -12.50 5.77 26.20
CA ASN A 726 -13.26 4.76 26.94
C ASN A 726 -14.22 5.35 27.98
N ARG A 727 -14.11 6.64 28.32
CA ARG A 727 -14.87 7.25 29.43
C ARG A 727 -16.37 7.27 29.14
N ALA A 728 -16.75 7.65 27.93
CA ALA A 728 -18.15 7.73 27.49
C ALA A 728 -18.67 6.40 26.91
N ALA A 729 -17.80 5.41 26.70
CA ALA A 729 -18.16 4.15 26.06
C ALA A 729 -18.82 3.17 27.05
N PRO A 730 -19.88 2.44 26.64
CA PRO A 730 -20.36 1.27 27.36
C PRO A 730 -19.23 0.28 27.64
N ALA A 731 -19.28 -0.45 28.76
CA ALA A 731 -18.23 -1.40 29.13
C ALA A 731 -17.89 -2.41 28.02
N SER A 732 -18.91 -2.90 27.30
CA SER A 732 -18.78 -3.84 26.19
C SER A 732 -18.16 -3.23 24.92
N HIS A 733 -18.06 -1.91 24.82
CA HIS A 733 -17.44 -1.19 23.69
C HIS A 733 -16.05 -0.64 24.02
N LYS A 734 -15.60 -0.74 25.27
CA LYS A 734 -14.28 -0.19 25.65
C LYS A 734 -13.16 -0.87 24.88
N ARG A 735 -12.20 -0.06 24.45
CA ARG A 735 -10.97 -0.46 23.78
C ARG A 735 -9.97 -0.98 24.81
N SER A 736 -9.23 -2.01 24.43
CA SER A 736 -8.09 -2.57 25.15
C SER A 736 -6.75 -2.09 24.57
N THR A 737 -6.70 -1.81 23.27
CA THR A 737 -5.52 -1.31 22.56
C THR A 737 -5.72 0.11 22.04
N LEU A 738 -4.60 0.82 21.87
CA LEU A 738 -4.52 2.07 21.13
C LEU A 738 -3.10 2.23 20.58
N THR A 739 -2.98 2.52 19.28
CA THR A 739 -1.72 2.97 18.68
C THR A 739 -1.78 4.47 18.38
N LEU A 740 -0.82 5.22 18.94
CA LEU A 740 -0.59 6.62 18.60
C LEU A 740 0.72 6.78 17.82
N ASP A 741 0.67 7.66 16.83
CA ASP A 741 1.82 8.17 16.09
C ASP A 741 2.21 9.56 16.60
N PHE A 742 3.51 9.75 16.83
CA PHE A 742 4.12 10.94 17.41
C PHE A 742 5.19 11.50 16.48
N GLU A 743 5.21 12.82 16.31
CA GLU A 743 6.38 13.49 15.76
C GLU A 743 7.25 14.02 16.91
N VAL A 744 8.54 13.73 16.85
CA VAL A 744 9.53 14.15 17.84
C VAL A 744 10.68 14.93 17.22
N ARG A 745 11.29 15.81 18.02
CA ARG A 745 12.44 16.62 17.65
C ARG A 745 13.42 16.68 18.81
N ARG A 746 14.71 16.62 18.55
CA ARG A 746 15.73 17.01 19.52
C ARG A 746 16.26 18.38 19.13
N VAL A 747 16.23 19.31 20.07
CA VAL A 747 16.76 20.67 19.86
C VAL A 747 17.92 20.94 20.79
N ARG A 748 18.91 21.70 20.29
CA ARG A 748 20.03 22.22 21.06
C ARG A 748 19.56 23.33 22.01
N GLN A 749 20.40 23.66 22.99
CA GLN A 749 20.16 24.77 23.92
C GLN A 749 19.91 26.08 23.15
N GLY A 750 18.98 26.88 23.65
CA GLY A 750 18.62 28.18 23.05
C GLY A 750 17.52 28.12 22.00
N TRP A 751 16.80 26.99 21.87
CA TRP A 751 15.55 26.92 21.13
C TRP A 751 14.31 26.99 22.06
N PRO A 752 13.27 27.75 21.70
CA PRO A 752 13.25 28.77 20.65
C PRO A 752 14.14 29.97 21.01
N ARG A 753 14.40 30.86 20.04
CA ARG A 753 15.12 32.11 20.28
C ARG A 753 14.26 33.05 21.12
N LEU A 754 14.69 33.30 22.35
CA LEU A 754 14.01 34.20 23.29
C LEU A 754 14.62 35.61 23.27
N VAL A 755 13.87 36.60 23.75
CA VAL A 755 14.37 37.98 23.95
C VAL A 755 15.48 38.02 24.99
N GLU A 756 16.32 39.06 24.93
CA GLU A 756 17.41 39.25 25.90
C GLU A 756 16.85 39.39 27.33
N GLY A 757 17.50 38.72 28.30
CA GLY A 757 17.07 38.70 29.69
C GLY A 757 16.14 37.55 30.08
N VAL A 758 15.56 36.83 29.11
CA VAL A 758 14.80 35.58 29.37
C VAL A 758 15.77 34.40 29.40
N PRO A 759 15.73 33.55 30.45
CA PRO A 759 16.58 32.35 30.54
C PRO A 759 16.41 31.43 29.33
N GLN A 760 17.52 31.02 28.74
CA GLN A 760 17.52 30.13 27.58
C GLN A 760 17.15 28.70 28.00
N ASN A 761 16.32 28.05 27.19
CA ASN A 761 15.96 26.64 27.39
C ASN A 761 17.16 25.72 27.16
N PRO A 762 17.33 24.65 27.96
CA PRO A 762 18.36 23.63 27.72
C PRO A 762 18.05 22.80 26.47
N ALA A 763 19.03 22.01 26.02
CA ALA A 763 18.79 20.99 25.00
C ALA A 763 17.75 19.98 25.51
N ARG A 764 16.80 19.59 24.67
CA ARG A 764 15.67 18.74 25.08
C ARG A 764 15.02 18.02 23.90
N MET A 765 14.36 16.90 24.19
CA MET A 765 13.43 16.25 23.27
C MET A 765 12.08 16.96 23.33
N ILE A 766 11.45 17.15 22.17
CA ILE A 766 10.17 17.81 22.00
C ILE A 766 9.23 16.86 21.28
N VAL A 767 8.07 16.59 21.87
CA VAL A 767 6.94 15.95 21.19
C VAL A 767 6.04 17.05 20.64
N LYS A 768 5.82 17.07 19.33
CA LYS A 768 5.13 18.17 18.63
C LYS A 768 3.83 17.75 17.95
N GLN A 769 3.50 16.47 17.99
CA GLN A 769 2.25 15.93 17.45
C GLN A 769 1.96 14.58 18.10
N ALA A 770 0.67 14.29 18.29
CA ALA A 770 0.14 12.96 18.57
C ALA A 770 -1.12 12.76 17.74
N ARG A 771 -1.29 11.59 17.13
CA ARG A 771 -2.47 11.22 16.35
C ARG A 771 -2.77 9.73 16.47
N SER A 772 -4.05 9.37 16.39
CA SER A 772 -4.47 7.96 16.40
C SER A 772 -4.21 7.29 15.06
N LEU A 773 -3.76 6.03 15.09
CA LEU A 773 -3.68 5.15 13.93
C LEU A 773 -4.78 4.08 13.91
N GLU A 774 -5.76 4.17 14.82
CA GLU A 774 -6.84 3.20 14.89
C GLU A 774 -7.68 3.20 13.60
N PRO A 775 -7.98 2.02 13.03
CA PRO A 775 -8.88 1.92 11.89
C PRO A 775 -10.28 2.46 12.23
N GLY A 776 -10.92 3.08 11.25
CA GLY A 776 -12.31 3.53 11.37
C GLY A 776 -13.32 2.39 11.19
N LEU A 777 -14.56 2.60 11.62
CA LEU A 777 -15.70 1.69 11.48
C LEU A 777 -16.58 2.02 10.27
N ARG A 778 -16.11 2.87 9.34
CA ARG A 778 -16.87 3.36 8.16
C ARG A 778 -17.52 2.25 7.33
N ASN A 779 -16.92 1.06 7.29
CA ASN A 779 -17.43 -0.08 6.52
C ASN A 779 -18.43 -0.95 7.30
N ALA A 780 -18.61 -0.73 8.60
CA ALA A 780 -19.57 -1.46 9.43
C ALA A 780 -20.92 -0.74 9.46
N THR A 781 -22.01 -1.51 9.43
CA THR A 781 -23.37 -0.96 9.51
C THR A 781 -23.70 -0.49 10.93
N PRO A 782 -24.65 0.45 11.13
CA PRO A 782 -25.09 0.86 12.46
C PRO A 782 -25.58 -0.31 13.35
N GLU A 783 -26.15 -1.36 12.75
CA GLU A 783 -26.52 -2.60 13.48
C GLU A 783 -25.28 -3.26 14.07
N VAL A 784 -24.24 -3.48 13.27
CA VAL A 784 -22.98 -4.12 13.69
C VAL A 784 -22.24 -3.24 14.70
N VAL A 785 -22.19 -1.94 14.46
CA VAL A 785 -21.61 -0.96 15.40
C VAL A 785 -22.39 -0.97 16.74
N GLY A 786 -23.68 -1.26 16.74
CA GLY A 786 -24.49 -1.37 17.98
C GLY A 786 -24.21 -2.62 18.82
N LEU A 787 -23.64 -3.68 18.24
CA LEU A 787 -23.36 -4.94 18.94
C LEU A 787 -22.35 -4.73 20.09
N PRO A 788 -22.42 -5.55 21.16
CA PRO A 788 -21.53 -5.42 22.32
C PRO A 788 -20.12 -5.96 22.01
N ILE A 789 -19.45 -5.40 21.00
CA ILE A 789 -18.10 -5.76 20.56
C ILE A 789 -17.14 -4.63 20.97
N PRO A 790 -15.95 -4.93 21.54
CA PRO A 790 -14.93 -3.91 21.77
C PRO A 790 -14.62 -3.14 20.48
N ARG A 791 -14.48 -1.81 20.57
CA ARG A 791 -14.36 -0.97 19.36
C ARG A 791 -13.08 -1.23 18.57
N ASP A 792 -12.00 -1.57 19.26
CA ASP A 792 -10.71 -1.97 18.70
C ASP A 792 -10.75 -3.34 18.01
N VAL A 793 -11.51 -4.29 18.55
CA VAL A 793 -11.79 -5.58 17.91
C VAL A 793 -12.64 -5.38 16.66
N LEU A 794 -13.73 -4.61 16.75
CA LEU A 794 -14.61 -4.36 15.61
C LEU A 794 -13.90 -3.62 14.47
N ALA A 795 -13.03 -2.65 14.80
CA ALA A 795 -12.23 -1.91 13.82
C ALA A 795 -11.24 -2.80 13.04
N ARG A 796 -10.89 -3.96 13.59
CA ARG A 796 -10.02 -4.96 12.97
C ARG A 796 -10.79 -6.22 12.58
N ALA A 797 -12.12 -6.19 12.65
CA ALA A 797 -12.94 -7.34 12.31
C ALA A 797 -12.83 -7.62 10.81
N ARG A 798 -12.64 -8.89 10.48
CA ARG A 798 -12.76 -9.39 9.11
C ARG A 798 -14.14 -10.01 8.85
N ARG A 799 -14.78 -10.49 9.93
CA ARG A 799 -16.07 -11.19 9.92
C ARG A 799 -16.78 -11.03 11.27
N VAL A 800 -18.08 -10.73 11.26
CA VAL A 800 -18.97 -10.80 12.44
C VAL A 800 -20.15 -11.70 12.11
N GLU A 801 -20.39 -12.69 12.96
CA GLU A 801 -21.47 -13.66 12.79
C GLU A 801 -22.43 -13.62 13.97
N ARG A 802 -23.71 -13.90 13.69
CA ARG A 802 -24.70 -14.25 14.69
C ARG A 802 -25.11 -15.69 14.50
N ARG A 803 -24.88 -16.52 15.50
CA ARG A 803 -25.25 -17.94 15.45
C ARG A 803 -26.45 -18.18 16.34
N ILE A 804 -27.48 -18.86 15.82
CA ILE A 804 -28.68 -19.22 16.57
C ILE A 804 -28.84 -20.73 16.54
N CYS A 805 -28.83 -21.33 17.73
CA CYS A 805 -28.93 -22.77 17.95
C CYS A 805 -30.20 -23.07 18.74
N THR A 806 -31.05 -23.95 18.21
CA THR A 806 -32.42 -24.15 18.69
C THR A 806 -32.73 -25.60 18.98
N SER A 807 -33.42 -25.86 20.09
CA SER A 807 -34.14 -27.10 20.41
C SER A 807 -35.61 -26.78 20.75
N PRO A 808 -36.47 -27.79 20.99
CA PRO A 808 -37.83 -27.55 21.44
C PRO A 808 -37.95 -26.82 22.80
N THR A 809 -36.92 -26.93 23.65
CA THR A 809 -36.91 -26.38 25.02
C THR A 809 -35.99 -25.18 25.17
N LEU A 810 -34.95 -25.05 24.34
CA LEU A 810 -33.86 -24.10 24.53
C LEU A 810 -33.52 -23.38 23.21
N VAL A 811 -33.22 -22.08 23.29
CA VAL A 811 -32.53 -21.34 22.24
C VAL A 811 -31.28 -20.72 22.83
N VAL A 812 -30.15 -20.96 22.18
CA VAL A 812 -28.87 -20.30 22.46
C VAL A 812 -28.51 -19.47 21.25
N GLY A 813 -28.30 -18.18 21.42
CA GLY A 813 -27.76 -17.33 20.37
C GLY A 813 -26.49 -16.65 20.82
N LEU A 814 -25.59 -16.39 19.88
CA LEU A 814 -24.32 -15.72 20.17
C LEU A 814 -23.88 -14.83 19.01
N VAL A 815 -23.02 -13.87 19.32
CA VAL A 815 -22.32 -13.02 18.36
C VAL A 815 -20.82 -13.33 18.44
N GLU A 816 -20.23 -13.65 17.30
CA GLU A 816 -18.82 -14.03 17.15
C GLU A 816 -18.12 -13.03 16.25
N THR A 817 -16.92 -12.60 16.63
CA THR A 817 -16.11 -11.66 15.83
C THR A 817 -14.74 -12.25 15.55
N TYR A 818 -14.39 -12.33 14.27
CA TYR A 818 -13.05 -12.71 13.82
C TYR A 818 -12.28 -11.47 13.39
N THR A 819 -11.01 -11.38 13.75
CA THR A 819 -10.14 -10.26 13.38
C THR A 819 -9.14 -10.63 12.30
N ASP A 820 -8.68 -9.63 11.54
CA ASP A 820 -7.59 -9.79 10.58
C ASP A 820 -6.23 -9.74 11.32
N PRO A 821 -5.41 -10.83 11.28
CA PRO A 821 -4.13 -10.86 11.98
C PRO A 821 -3.06 -9.96 11.34
N LEU A 822 -3.30 -9.45 10.12
CA LEU A 822 -2.40 -8.52 9.44
C LEU A 822 -2.61 -7.07 9.88
N LEU A 823 -3.76 -6.75 10.47
CA LEU A 823 -4.02 -5.44 11.07
C LEU A 823 -3.38 -5.37 12.45
N ARG A 824 -2.45 -4.42 12.65
CA ARG A 824 -1.70 -4.30 13.91
C ARG A 824 -2.46 -3.48 14.98
N PRO A 825 -2.30 -3.79 16.28
CA PRO A 825 -1.76 -5.07 16.77
C PRO A 825 -2.73 -6.22 16.47
N ASP A 826 -2.19 -7.44 16.36
CA ASP A 826 -3.03 -8.63 16.21
C ASP A 826 -3.87 -8.81 17.48
N MET A 827 -5.19 -8.81 17.32
CA MET A 827 -6.14 -8.98 18.43
C MET A 827 -6.21 -10.46 18.89
N GLY A 828 -5.71 -11.39 18.09
CA GLY A 828 -5.67 -12.82 18.40
C GLY A 828 -6.97 -13.57 18.13
N TYR A 829 -7.94 -12.96 17.44
CA TYR A 829 -9.24 -13.57 17.14
C TYR A 829 -9.37 -14.04 15.68
N TRP A 830 -8.27 -14.38 15.02
CA TRP A 830 -8.31 -14.77 13.60
C TRP A 830 -8.68 -16.24 13.39
N ALA A 831 -8.22 -17.12 14.29
CA ALA A 831 -8.47 -18.57 14.27
C ALA A 831 -9.67 -18.95 15.15
N GLU A 832 -9.70 -18.45 16.39
CA GLU A 832 -10.83 -18.58 17.30
C GLU A 832 -11.48 -17.20 17.50
N PRO A 833 -12.81 -17.06 17.35
CA PRO A 833 -13.44 -15.76 17.44
C PRO A 833 -13.58 -15.26 18.88
N LEU A 834 -13.68 -13.95 19.05
CA LEU A 834 -14.25 -13.38 20.26
C LEU A 834 -15.75 -13.69 20.30
N THR A 835 -16.20 -14.41 21.33
CA THR A 835 -17.63 -14.49 21.67
C THR A 835 -18.06 -13.18 22.34
N ALA A 836 -18.55 -12.24 21.54
CA ALA A 836 -18.90 -10.89 21.97
C ALA A 836 -20.16 -10.84 22.84
N SER A 837 -21.13 -11.72 22.56
CA SER A 837 -22.28 -11.94 23.43
C SER A 837 -22.87 -13.33 23.26
N ILE A 838 -23.64 -13.75 24.27
CA ILE A 838 -24.43 -14.96 24.31
C ILE A 838 -25.75 -14.68 25.01
N PHE A 839 -26.85 -15.18 24.46
CA PHE A 839 -28.11 -15.29 25.16
C PHE A 839 -28.59 -16.73 25.21
N VAL A 840 -29.21 -17.10 26.31
CA VAL A 840 -29.85 -18.40 26.53
C VAL A 840 -31.29 -18.16 26.92
N ARG A 841 -32.23 -18.76 26.18
CA ARG A 841 -33.66 -18.62 26.41
C ARG A 841 -34.34 -19.98 26.51
N ALA A 842 -35.06 -20.20 27.61
CA ALA A 842 -35.98 -21.32 27.75
C ALA A 842 -37.24 -21.06 26.92
N VAL A 843 -37.49 -21.85 25.88
CA VAL A 843 -38.72 -21.77 25.07
C VAL A 843 -39.89 -22.38 25.84
N GLN A 844 -39.63 -23.47 26.55
CA GLN A 844 -40.56 -24.14 27.46
C GLN A 844 -39.96 -24.13 28.87
N ALA A 845 -40.78 -24.45 29.89
CA ALA A 845 -40.26 -24.58 31.24
C ALA A 845 -39.25 -25.73 31.32
N ILE A 846 -38.11 -25.50 31.98
CA ILE A 846 -37.05 -26.48 32.21
C ILE A 846 -37.01 -26.73 33.71
N ALA A 847 -37.69 -27.79 34.15
CA ALA A 847 -37.90 -28.07 35.57
C ALA A 847 -36.59 -28.33 36.31
N GLU A 848 -35.62 -28.97 35.64
CA GLU A 848 -34.29 -29.28 36.17
C GLU A 848 -33.52 -28.02 36.56
N LEU A 849 -33.67 -26.94 35.78
CA LEU A 849 -33.04 -25.65 36.07
C LEU A 849 -33.93 -24.72 36.90
N GLY A 850 -35.18 -25.08 37.14
CA GLY A 850 -36.18 -24.18 37.74
C GLY A 850 -36.55 -22.98 36.85
N TRP A 851 -36.30 -23.06 35.55
CA TRP A 851 -36.54 -21.97 34.60
C TRP A 851 -37.95 -22.04 34.03
N GLY A 852 -38.71 -20.96 34.13
CA GLY A 852 -40.01 -20.81 33.46
C GLY A 852 -39.88 -20.62 31.94
N ALA A 853 -40.96 -20.83 31.20
CA ALA A 853 -40.99 -20.49 29.78
C ALA A 853 -40.73 -18.99 29.56
N GLY A 854 -39.88 -18.65 28.59
CA GLY A 854 -39.43 -17.29 28.32
C GLY A 854 -38.27 -16.81 29.20
N TYR A 855 -37.81 -17.61 30.18
CA TYR A 855 -36.65 -17.26 30.99
C TYR A 855 -35.43 -17.03 30.10
N THR A 856 -34.84 -15.84 30.21
CA THR A 856 -33.73 -15.41 29.36
C THR A 856 -32.57 -14.91 30.22
N ILE A 857 -31.37 -15.34 29.86
CA ILE A 857 -30.10 -14.78 30.32
C ILE A 857 -29.39 -14.23 29.09
N ASP A 858 -28.87 -13.01 29.19
CA ASP A 858 -28.14 -12.32 28.13
C ASP A 858 -26.86 -11.76 28.74
N LEU A 859 -25.72 -12.17 28.17
CA LEU A 859 -24.38 -11.85 28.64
C LEU A 859 -23.55 -11.32 27.46
N ASP A 860 -22.86 -10.21 27.69
CA ASP A 860 -21.79 -9.74 26.80
C ASP A 860 -20.42 -10.23 27.30
N HIS A 861 -19.38 -10.05 26.49
CA HIS A 861 -18.01 -10.51 26.80
C HIS A 861 -17.48 -10.01 28.14
N THR A 862 -17.93 -8.86 28.64
CA THR A 862 -17.48 -8.32 29.94
C THR A 862 -18.01 -9.14 31.12
N GLN A 863 -19.01 -10.00 30.88
CA GLN A 863 -19.60 -10.90 31.86
C GLN A 863 -19.17 -12.35 31.66
N LEU A 864 -18.24 -12.64 30.74
CA LEU A 864 -17.72 -13.98 30.50
C LEU A 864 -16.32 -14.09 31.10
N ALA A 865 -16.13 -15.02 32.05
CA ALA A 865 -14.79 -15.33 32.56
C ALA A 865 -13.98 -16.10 31.51
N HIS A 866 -14.67 -16.97 30.76
CA HIS A 866 -14.10 -17.75 29.67
C HIS A 866 -15.14 -17.93 28.57
N ALA A 867 -14.71 -17.84 27.32
CA ALA A 867 -15.42 -18.30 26.14
C ALA A 867 -14.37 -18.90 25.21
N THR A 868 -14.44 -20.21 24.98
CA THR A 868 -13.44 -20.95 24.19
C THR A 868 -14.11 -21.77 23.11
N HIS A 869 -13.36 -22.04 22.03
CA HIS A 869 -13.79 -22.85 20.90
C HIS A 869 -12.90 -24.09 20.75
N PRO A 870 -13.11 -25.15 21.56
CA PRO A 870 -12.24 -26.32 21.58
C PRO A 870 -12.00 -26.89 20.18
N GLY A 871 -10.71 -26.98 19.81
CA GLY A 871 -10.26 -27.60 18.55
C GLY A 871 -10.44 -26.73 17.30
N LEU A 872 -11.19 -25.62 17.35
CA LEU A 872 -11.51 -24.81 16.17
C LEU A 872 -10.26 -24.25 15.50
N GLY A 873 -9.29 -23.74 16.28
CA GLY A 873 -8.01 -23.26 15.75
C GLY A 873 -7.15 -24.34 15.08
N SER A 874 -7.45 -25.62 15.31
CA SER A 874 -6.79 -26.78 14.67
C SER A 874 -7.61 -27.39 13.54
N GLY A 875 -8.72 -26.73 13.14
CA GLY A 875 -9.60 -27.19 12.06
C GLY A 875 -10.68 -28.18 12.49
N GLU A 876 -10.89 -28.41 13.79
CA GLU A 876 -12.03 -29.20 14.27
C GLU A 876 -13.36 -28.46 14.04
N PRO A 877 -14.50 -29.18 14.01
CA PRO A 877 -15.81 -28.54 13.87
C PRO A 877 -16.10 -27.56 15.01
N TRP A 878 -16.89 -26.53 14.69
CA TRP A 878 -17.28 -25.50 15.65
C TRP A 878 -17.91 -26.09 16.91
N SER A 879 -17.42 -25.64 18.07
CA SER A 879 -17.95 -25.95 19.40
C SER A 879 -17.70 -24.77 20.33
N LEU A 880 -18.46 -24.66 21.42
CA LEU A 880 -18.43 -23.53 22.34
C LEU A 880 -18.45 -24.02 23.80
N ASP A 881 -17.62 -23.42 24.64
CA ASP A 881 -17.69 -23.54 26.10
C ASP A 881 -17.59 -22.16 26.74
N VAL A 882 -18.64 -21.74 27.44
CA VAL A 882 -18.76 -20.42 28.07
C VAL A 882 -19.00 -20.56 29.56
N LYS A 883 -18.24 -19.79 30.34
CA LYS A 883 -18.41 -19.64 31.79
C LYS A 883 -18.59 -18.17 32.14
N PRO A 884 -19.72 -17.78 32.75
CA PRO A 884 -19.90 -16.41 33.22
C PRO A 884 -18.92 -16.05 34.35
N VAL A 885 -18.66 -14.75 34.52
CA VAL A 885 -17.92 -14.22 35.67
C VAL A 885 -18.67 -14.55 36.96
N GLU A 886 -17.95 -15.10 37.94
CA GLU A 886 -18.53 -15.46 39.23
C GLU A 886 -19.11 -14.24 39.95
N GLY A 887 -20.34 -14.36 40.46
CA GLY A 887 -21.04 -13.26 41.12
C GLY A 887 -21.68 -12.23 40.18
N SER A 888 -21.64 -12.44 38.86
CA SER A 888 -22.34 -11.59 37.90
C SER A 888 -23.86 -11.63 38.13
N ALA A 889 -24.44 -10.47 38.50
CA ALA A 889 -25.88 -10.35 38.70
C ALA A 889 -26.68 -10.66 37.42
N ARG A 890 -26.10 -10.42 36.23
CA ARG A 890 -26.72 -10.75 34.94
C ARG A 890 -26.70 -12.25 34.64
N ALA A 891 -25.64 -12.95 35.06
CA ALA A 891 -25.54 -14.40 34.92
C ALA A 891 -26.50 -15.15 35.85
N ARG A 892 -26.95 -14.51 36.94
CA ARG A 892 -27.84 -15.12 37.94
C ARG A 892 -27.22 -16.39 38.51
N ASP A 893 -27.85 -17.54 38.31
CA ASP A 893 -27.40 -18.85 38.76
C ASP A 893 -26.63 -19.65 37.69
N LEU A 894 -26.49 -19.12 36.47
CA LEU A 894 -25.80 -19.77 35.36
C LEU A 894 -24.30 -19.91 35.66
N ARG A 895 -23.76 -21.11 35.45
CA ARG A 895 -22.35 -21.47 35.67
C ARG A 895 -21.63 -21.87 34.40
N ARG A 896 -22.31 -22.51 33.45
CA ARG A 896 -21.70 -22.92 32.18
C ARG A 896 -22.74 -23.10 31.08
N VAL A 897 -22.35 -22.79 29.85
CA VAL A 897 -23.07 -23.15 28.63
C VAL A 897 -22.07 -23.84 27.70
N GLN A 898 -22.38 -25.06 27.29
CA GLN A 898 -21.54 -25.83 26.36
C GLN A 898 -22.36 -26.25 25.14
N LEU A 899 -21.84 -26.00 23.95
CA LEU A 899 -22.38 -26.48 22.68
C LEU A 899 -21.31 -27.32 22.00
N SER A 900 -21.55 -28.61 21.83
CA SER A 900 -20.57 -29.53 21.23
C SER A 900 -20.80 -29.73 19.73
N ALA A 901 -19.76 -30.23 19.04
CA ALA A 901 -19.77 -30.50 17.61
C ALA A 901 -20.82 -31.53 17.16
N ASP A 902 -21.26 -32.40 18.07
CA ASP A 902 -22.36 -33.37 17.86
C ASP A 902 -23.76 -32.76 18.11
N PHE A 903 -23.87 -31.43 18.12
CA PHE A 903 -25.11 -30.67 18.30
C PHE A 903 -25.80 -30.90 19.65
N LEU A 904 -25.04 -31.14 20.73
CA LEU A 904 -25.58 -31.18 22.09
C LEU A 904 -25.39 -29.83 22.79
N ALA A 905 -26.46 -29.29 23.37
CA ALA A 905 -26.40 -28.13 24.25
C ALA A 905 -26.50 -28.57 25.70
N ARG A 906 -25.59 -28.10 26.56
CA ARG A 906 -25.60 -28.28 28.01
C ARG A 906 -25.59 -26.94 28.71
N VAL A 907 -26.47 -26.77 29.68
CA VAL A 907 -26.57 -25.60 30.56
C VAL A 907 -26.42 -26.07 32.00
N GLU A 908 -25.52 -25.44 32.75
CA GLU A 908 -25.25 -25.75 34.16
C GLU A 908 -25.54 -24.54 35.02
N THR A 909 -26.27 -24.73 36.12
CA THR A 909 -26.47 -23.76 37.19
C THR A 909 -25.72 -24.21 38.45
N SER A 910 -25.78 -23.44 39.53
CA SER A 910 -25.15 -23.83 40.80
C SER A 910 -25.68 -25.13 41.41
N SER A 911 -26.87 -25.59 41.01
CA SER A 911 -27.55 -26.74 41.62
C SER A 911 -27.99 -27.82 40.64
N ALA A 912 -27.91 -27.57 39.33
CA ALA A 912 -28.42 -28.49 38.32
C ALA A 912 -27.66 -28.41 36.98
N SER A 913 -27.80 -29.47 36.18
CA SER A 913 -27.36 -29.50 34.79
C SER A 913 -28.51 -30.01 33.92
N TYR A 914 -28.70 -29.36 32.77
CA TYR A 914 -29.66 -29.75 31.75
C TYR A 914 -28.95 -29.89 30.41
N ALA A 915 -29.28 -30.92 29.64
CA ALA A 915 -28.76 -31.12 28.30
C ALA A 915 -29.88 -31.46 27.31
N THR A 916 -29.79 -30.94 26.10
CA THR A 916 -30.76 -31.17 25.02
C THR A 916 -30.04 -31.23 23.67
N PRO A 917 -30.44 -32.13 22.76
CA PRO A 917 -29.97 -32.04 21.38
C PRO A 917 -30.50 -30.76 20.73
N LEU A 918 -29.70 -30.19 19.83
CA LEU A 918 -30.03 -29.05 19.00
C LEU A 918 -30.54 -29.53 17.64
N ASN A 919 -31.67 -28.99 17.19
CA ASN A 919 -32.26 -29.32 15.90
C ASN A 919 -31.59 -28.55 14.75
N ARG A 920 -31.05 -27.36 15.07
CA ARG A 920 -30.45 -26.43 14.12
C ARG A 920 -29.46 -25.54 14.85
N CYS A 921 -28.33 -25.24 14.24
CA CYS A 921 -27.36 -24.26 14.72
C CYS A 921 -26.76 -23.57 13.49
N THR A 922 -27.32 -22.43 13.10
CA THR A 922 -26.97 -21.75 11.84
C THR A 922 -26.30 -20.40 12.10
N PRO A 923 -25.14 -20.13 11.48
CA PRO A 923 -24.56 -18.79 11.45
C PRO A 923 -25.31 -17.90 10.46
N ASP A 924 -25.39 -16.63 10.80
CA ASP A 924 -25.90 -15.52 9.99
C ASP A 924 -24.80 -14.45 9.94
N LEU A 925 -24.40 -14.06 8.74
CA LEU A 925 -23.27 -13.16 8.52
C LEU A 925 -23.74 -11.71 8.68
N LEU A 926 -23.29 -11.03 9.75
CA LEU A 926 -23.66 -9.63 10.01
C LEU A 926 -22.69 -8.64 9.37
N TYR A 927 -21.42 -9.02 9.27
CA TYR A 927 -20.37 -8.22 8.64
C TYR A 927 -19.30 -9.14 8.03
N SER A 928 -18.73 -8.73 6.90
CA SER A 928 -17.58 -9.39 6.29
C SER A 928 -16.79 -8.42 5.44
N THR A 929 -15.48 -8.59 5.38
CA THR A 929 -14.67 -7.94 4.35
C THR A 929 -15.08 -8.46 2.97
N PRO A 930 -14.90 -7.67 1.88
CA PRO A 930 -15.20 -8.14 0.52
C PRO A 930 -14.51 -9.47 0.20
N ARG A 931 -13.24 -9.62 0.62
CA ARG A 931 -12.46 -10.85 0.45
C ARG A 931 -13.09 -12.05 1.16
N ASP A 932 -13.38 -11.93 2.44
CA ASP A 932 -13.92 -13.05 3.23
C ASP A 932 -15.33 -13.44 2.82
N TYR A 933 -16.13 -12.46 2.39
CA TYR A 933 -17.44 -12.72 1.80
C TYR A 933 -17.34 -13.64 0.58
N LEU A 934 -16.39 -13.39 -0.33
CA LEU A 934 -16.18 -14.24 -1.51
C LEU A 934 -15.61 -15.61 -1.16
N LEU A 935 -14.70 -15.68 -0.19
CA LEU A 935 -14.16 -16.97 0.29
C LEU A 935 -15.23 -17.85 0.93
N ASP A 936 -16.19 -17.26 1.66
CA ASP A 936 -17.31 -17.99 2.25
C ASP A 936 -18.21 -18.62 1.19
N ILE A 937 -18.52 -17.86 0.12
CA ILE A 937 -19.29 -18.37 -1.01
C ILE A 937 -18.57 -19.55 -1.68
N LEU A 938 -17.26 -19.45 -1.89
CA LEU A 938 -16.47 -20.55 -2.45
C LEU A 938 -16.46 -21.79 -1.54
N ALA A 939 -16.29 -21.60 -0.22
CA ALA A 939 -16.27 -22.70 0.74
C ALA A 939 -17.62 -23.45 0.81
N GLN A 940 -18.74 -22.72 0.76
CA GLN A 940 -20.08 -23.32 0.73
C GLN A 940 -20.32 -24.17 -0.51
N ALA A 941 -19.79 -23.77 -1.67
CA ALA A 941 -19.89 -24.54 -2.91
C ALA A 941 -19.11 -25.86 -2.81
N THR A 942 -17.92 -25.85 -2.19
CA THR A 942 -17.11 -27.07 -2.01
C THR A 942 -17.67 -28.05 -0.98
N ALA A 943 -18.40 -27.57 0.05
CA ALA A 943 -18.99 -28.43 1.08
C ALA A 943 -20.32 -29.09 0.65
N GLY A 944 -20.90 -28.66 -0.48
CA GLY A 944 -22.12 -29.21 -1.06
C GLY A 944 -21.89 -30.40 -2.01
N HIS A 945 -20.64 -30.89 -2.14
CA HIS A 945 -20.24 -32.03 -2.96
C HIS A 945 -19.82 -33.24 -2.13
#